data_AF-A0A818C258-F1
#
_entry.id   AF-A0A818C258-F1
#
_cell.length_a   1.000
_cell.length_b   1.000
_cell.length_c   1.000
_cell.angle_alpha   90.00
_cell.angle_beta   90.00
_cell.angle_gamma   90.00
#
_symmetry.space_group_name_H-M   'P 1'
#
loop_
_entity.id
_entity.type
_entity.pdbx_description
1 polymer ?
#
loop_
_entity_poly.entity_id
_entity_poly.type
_entity_poly.pdbx_seq_one_letter_code
_entity_poly.pdbx_strand_id
1 'polypeptide(L)'
;METNTIQVIHMSGYILLNQMLFLGIFNFVFVLSLQWNKRPGAILNASCILARIILDDSQQVQQPELYNGKFNFEISNHLTSTKLNQIFQTIKGSLENILAGYSYPEPYLRERLKSNVETLFSILRDPSLPLLEVEDILSNISERIPKEVEKEIKKIMKNYHSNLTSVLVQFPSQSIASVIDNYATKLEQRNDRDSFFTTIQSLLQLVQCYRNGIKGHMKAVITDLIRNYLNIETLFQYGQYDKCLTLLRDKHKIDMSKVVEIIFSHANYNSKNTLVIMLIDLLFERDPTLTDELTALLSELTLLTHTNNAKVALKARQVLIEFQQPPYELRHNQMESIFLSAIDMYGHKLCQENIQKLISSETSILDVLHSFYFHSNVQVRQAALEVYVRRSYISYDLNSIQHRFLSDGTCAVQFALHLPLNHPNRLFEHGNMGRVASFSDDLTHLNNTDSDLFQRMGILAAFDSWERAKSSFDELLSPFSPTDSDDLSSITESRPIRAYGRQYSCDSPSIRIHNNRIDEAVNLIYVFIKDDGNVQQNLKFEDVFLDFIQSKREVCKAKNIRRITFSLGAKRQFPVYYTYRKRINFQEDKIYRNLEPALAYQLEVYRLRSFDLEFVPTSNHKTHIYLGKAKVHNKQHDAVDHRFFARSIIRHSDFITKEASYEYLKNEAERTLLEAMDELEIAFSHPLANKTDCNHVFMCFVPTVCIEPAKLEESVRTMVLRYGIRLWKLRILQAELKMTIRITPDSERIPFRVFLTYESGYYLDISLYREVTNQATGQTIFQSYTLGKTGPLDGRALHDPYVTKDHLQYKRFTAQSNNTTYVYDFPEMFRQALLLIWRQYLDRNKLKENAIPKEVFIYQELILDTSNQVNLNDSTSLLSPIKISSSPTSSSLKTSPNNINKSNEYLKQCGLVTRTRSPAENDCGIVAWHIHMKTPECPSGRTIIVIANDITHKIGSFGIEEDLLFQRASELSRLERVPRIYIAANSGARIGLAEELKFLYRIAWNDPKDIDKGIQYLYLTSDDYSRVSHLNCVRTESIHHDDGEIRYKITDIIGKENSIGVENLRGSGMIAGETSFAYNLVPTISLVTCRAVGIGAYLVRLGSRVIQVENSHIILTGAAALNKVLGREVYNSNNQLGGIQIMYNNGVTHDVVKDDFDGCLLILRWLSYMPETMLHSPPILSELHDPIDRLIDFIPSSTPYDPRHMIQGGLFTSAHQINHNNDIDVSHTTTFLSGFFDRDSFIEIMKGWAKTVVCGRARLGGIRK
;
A
#
# COMPACT_ATOMS: atom_id res chain seq x y z
N MET A 1 -19.17 -42.48 -35.96
CA MET A 1 -17.74 -42.58 -35.57
C MET A 1 -17.52 -43.49 -34.34
N GLU A 2 -18.47 -44.34 -33.95
CA GLU A 2 -18.38 -45.13 -32.72
C GLU A 2 -17.75 -46.53 -32.90
N THR A 3 -17.54 -46.98 -34.13
CA THR A 3 -16.94 -48.30 -34.41
C THR A 3 -15.41 -48.29 -34.49
N ASN A 4 -14.77 -47.12 -34.64
CA ASN A 4 -13.31 -47.03 -34.74
C ASN A 4 -12.59 -46.90 -33.38
N THR A 5 -13.29 -46.53 -32.30
CA THR A 5 -12.68 -46.31 -30.97
C THR A 5 -12.47 -47.63 -30.21
N ILE A 6 -13.32 -48.63 -30.43
CA ILE A 6 -13.23 -49.95 -29.79
C ILE A 6 -12.01 -50.73 -30.31
N GLN A 7 -11.64 -50.57 -31.59
CA GLN A 7 -10.42 -51.18 -32.14
C GLN A 7 -9.13 -50.54 -31.62
N VAL A 8 -9.13 -49.24 -31.30
CA VAL A 8 -7.95 -48.54 -30.78
C VAL A 8 -7.67 -48.90 -29.31
N ILE A 9 -8.71 -49.15 -28.50
CA ILE A 9 -8.55 -49.58 -27.11
C ILE A 9 -8.12 -51.06 -27.02
N HIS A 10 -8.63 -51.92 -27.91
CA HIS A 10 -8.14 -53.30 -28.02
C HIS A 10 -6.70 -53.37 -28.52
N MET A 11 -6.30 -52.50 -29.47
CA MET A 11 -4.93 -52.39 -29.96
C MET A 11 -3.97 -51.83 -28.90
N SER A 12 -4.35 -50.80 -28.14
CA SER A 12 -3.45 -50.19 -27.14
C SER A 12 -3.21 -51.09 -25.92
N GLY A 13 -4.21 -51.87 -25.50
CA GLY A 13 -4.01 -52.95 -24.51
C GLY A 13 -3.08 -54.05 -25.00
N TYR A 14 -3.19 -54.45 -26.28
CA TYR A 14 -2.29 -55.42 -26.92
C TYR A 14 -0.86 -54.89 -27.11
N ILE A 15 -0.71 -53.58 -27.38
CA ILE A 15 0.59 -52.92 -27.54
C ILE A 15 1.29 -52.76 -26.19
N LEU A 16 0.57 -52.45 -25.10
CA LEU A 16 1.16 -52.38 -23.76
C LEU A 16 1.60 -53.76 -23.25
N LEU A 17 0.80 -54.80 -23.54
CA LEU A 17 1.16 -56.19 -23.23
C LEU A 17 2.41 -56.62 -24.02
N ASN A 18 2.48 -56.28 -25.31
CA ASN A 18 3.64 -56.58 -26.15
C ASN A 18 4.89 -55.76 -25.80
N GLN A 19 4.75 -54.49 -25.35
CA GLN A 19 5.88 -53.70 -24.86
C GLN A 19 6.40 -54.18 -23.50
N MET A 20 5.53 -54.69 -22.62
CA MET A 20 5.96 -55.35 -21.38
C MET A 20 6.64 -56.71 -21.63
N LEU A 21 6.20 -57.45 -22.66
CA LEU A 21 6.89 -58.66 -23.14
C LEU A 21 8.27 -58.33 -23.75
N PHE A 22 8.42 -57.20 -24.43
CA PHE A 22 9.69 -56.78 -25.06
C PHE A 22 10.75 -56.30 -24.04
N LEU A 23 10.34 -55.90 -22.83
CA LEU A 23 11.24 -55.48 -21.75
C LEU A 23 11.81 -56.66 -20.94
N GLY A 24 11.44 -57.91 -21.24
CA GLY A 24 12.12 -59.11 -20.72
C GLY A 24 12.01 -59.32 -19.20
N ILE A 25 10.97 -58.79 -18.52
CA ILE A 25 10.88 -58.84 -17.05
C ILE A 25 10.13 -60.07 -16.52
N PHE A 26 9.31 -60.78 -17.31
CA PHE A 26 8.67 -62.02 -16.83
C PHE A 26 8.53 -63.06 -17.95
N ASN A 27 9.23 -64.18 -17.79
CA ASN A 27 9.13 -65.37 -18.64
C ASN A 27 8.21 -66.43 -17.99
N PHE A 28 7.07 -65.99 -17.44
CA PHE A 28 6.06 -66.86 -16.85
C PHE A 28 4.68 -66.45 -17.35
N VAL A 29 3.99 -67.36 -18.03
CA VAL A 29 2.61 -67.21 -18.46
C VAL A 29 1.71 -67.45 -17.24
N PHE A 30 1.46 -66.40 -16.46
CA PHE A 30 0.42 -66.42 -15.44
C PHE A 30 -0.93 -66.12 -16.07
N VAL A 31 -1.97 -66.87 -15.70
CA VAL A 31 -3.36 -66.45 -15.91
C VAL A 31 -3.63 -65.35 -14.88
N LEU A 32 -4.03 -64.18 -15.34
CA LEU A 32 -4.20 -62.99 -14.51
C LEU A 32 -5.67 -62.55 -14.59
N SER A 33 -6.33 -62.37 -13.45
CA SER A 33 -7.68 -61.78 -13.40
C SER A 33 -7.59 -60.28 -13.08
N LEU A 34 -8.21 -59.47 -13.94
CA LEU A 34 -8.25 -58.01 -13.80
C LEU A 34 -9.53 -57.60 -13.07
N GLN A 35 -9.38 -57.02 -11.88
CA GLN A 35 -10.45 -56.38 -11.14
C GLN A 35 -10.42 -54.87 -11.40
N TRP A 36 -11.38 -54.37 -12.18
CA TRP A 36 -11.49 -52.95 -12.50
C TRP A 36 -11.87 -52.12 -11.27
N ASN A 37 -11.05 -51.11 -10.94
CA ASN A 37 -11.29 -50.18 -9.83
C ASN A 37 -11.88 -48.84 -10.30
N LYS A 38 -11.53 -48.39 -11.51
CA LYS A 38 -12.04 -47.13 -12.09
C LYS A 38 -12.98 -47.41 -13.25
N ARG A 39 -14.09 -46.66 -13.31
CA ARG A 39 -15.04 -46.76 -14.42
C ARG A 39 -14.63 -45.95 -15.64
N PRO A 40 -15.07 -46.37 -16.84
CA PRO A 40 -15.01 -45.53 -18.04
C PRO A 40 -15.65 -44.16 -17.79
N GLY A 41 -15.04 -43.09 -18.33
CA GLY A 41 -15.51 -41.71 -18.18
C GLY A 41 -15.14 -41.01 -16.87
N ALA A 42 -14.49 -41.71 -15.92
CA ALA A 42 -13.97 -41.08 -14.70
C ALA A 42 -12.71 -40.24 -14.98
N ILE A 43 -12.54 -39.14 -14.23
CA ILE A 43 -11.31 -38.33 -14.28
C ILE A 43 -10.14 -39.13 -13.69
N LEU A 44 -9.01 -39.15 -14.41
CA LEU A 44 -7.78 -39.82 -14.00
C LEU A 44 -6.77 -38.81 -13.45
N ASN A 45 -6.14 -39.19 -12.33
CA ASN A 45 -5.04 -38.43 -11.73
C ASN A 45 -3.72 -39.18 -11.95
N ALA A 46 -2.60 -38.46 -11.85
CA ALA A 46 -1.28 -39.10 -11.82
C ALA A 46 -1.22 -40.14 -10.69
N SER A 47 -0.67 -41.31 -11.00
CA SER A 47 -0.56 -42.46 -10.08
C SER A 47 -1.90 -43.06 -9.60
N CYS A 48 -3.01 -42.83 -10.31
CA CYS A 48 -4.28 -43.47 -9.96
C CYS A 48 -4.31 -44.97 -10.32
N ILE A 49 -4.95 -45.77 -9.46
CA ILE A 49 -5.10 -47.22 -9.67
C ILE A 49 -6.32 -47.45 -10.59
N LEU A 50 -6.09 -47.92 -11.81
CA LEU A 50 -7.14 -48.24 -12.78
C LEU A 50 -7.82 -49.58 -12.50
N ALA A 51 -7.01 -50.59 -12.21
CA ALA A 51 -7.43 -51.95 -11.90
C ALA A 51 -6.41 -52.59 -10.96
N ARG A 52 -6.87 -53.57 -10.19
CA ARG A 52 -6.00 -54.48 -9.44
C ARG A 52 -5.88 -55.77 -10.23
N ILE A 53 -4.67 -56.30 -10.29
CA ILE A 53 -4.41 -57.62 -10.87
C ILE A 53 -4.37 -58.60 -9.72
N ILE A 54 -5.22 -59.62 -9.78
CA ILE A 54 -5.22 -60.73 -8.81
C ILE A 54 -4.45 -61.88 -9.46
N LEU A 55 -3.42 -62.34 -8.76
CA LEU A 55 -2.65 -63.52 -9.10
C LEU A 55 -3.38 -64.76 -8.57
N ASP A 56 -3.45 -65.82 -9.37
CA ASP A 56 -4.09 -67.07 -8.95
C ASP A 56 -3.33 -67.79 -7.81
N ASP A 57 -2.00 -67.57 -7.70
CA ASP A 57 -1.18 -68.06 -6.60
C ASP A 57 -0.35 -66.93 -5.96
N SER A 58 -0.84 -66.40 -4.84
CA SER A 58 -0.18 -65.32 -4.10
C SER A 58 1.09 -65.76 -3.36
N GLN A 59 1.35 -67.07 -3.23
CA GLN A 59 2.53 -67.58 -2.52
C GLN A 59 3.82 -67.49 -3.35
N GLN A 60 3.71 -67.26 -4.66
CA GLN A 60 4.84 -67.13 -5.57
C GLN A 60 5.44 -65.71 -5.60
N VAL A 61 4.86 -64.75 -4.87
CA VAL A 61 5.32 -63.36 -4.80
C VAL A 61 5.71 -63.01 -3.37
N GLN A 62 7.00 -62.82 -3.13
CA GLN A 62 7.53 -62.31 -1.86
C GLN A 62 7.19 -60.81 -1.73
N GLN A 63 6.38 -60.43 -0.74
CA GLN A 63 6.09 -59.01 -0.49
C GLN A 63 7.29 -58.36 0.23
N PRO A 64 7.80 -57.21 -0.23
CA PRO A 64 8.85 -56.50 0.47
C PRO A 64 8.34 -55.95 1.81
N GLU A 65 9.00 -56.27 2.91
CA GLU A 65 8.72 -55.66 4.21
C GLU A 65 9.26 -54.23 4.26
N LEU A 66 8.43 -53.27 4.70
CA LEU A 66 8.84 -51.89 4.91
C LEU A 66 9.84 -51.81 6.07
N TYR A 67 11.04 -51.31 5.79
CA TYR A 67 12.03 -51.03 6.84
C TYR A 67 11.56 -49.86 7.71
N ASN A 68 11.06 -50.17 8.90
CA ASN A 68 10.60 -49.19 9.90
C ASN A 68 11.71 -48.80 10.90
N GLY A 69 12.92 -49.33 10.74
CA GLY A 69 14.06 -48.97 11.58
C GLY A 69 14.52 -47.53 11.30
N LYS A 70 15.12 -46.89 12.31
CA LYS A 70 15.90 -45.67 12.09
C LYS A 70 17.25 -46.07 11.52
N PHE A 71 17.79 -45.31 10.58
CA PHE A 71 19.18 -45.46 10.23
C PHE A 71 20.02 -44.95 11.40
N ASN A 72 20.71 -45.86 12.10
CA ASN A 72 21.78 -45.48 13.02
C ASN A 72 22.97 -45.02 12.18
N PHE A 73 22.88 -43.82 11.63
CA PHE A 73 24.06 -43.10 11.19
C PHE A 73 24.82 -42.70 12.45
N GLU A 74 25.73 -43.57 12.92
CA GLU A 74 26.95 -43.07 13.55
C GLU A 74 27.61 -42.23 12.47
N ILE A 75 27.36 -40.91 12.51
CA ILE A 75 28.08 -39.96 11.68
C ILE A 75 29.54 -40.19 12.05
N SER A 76 30.27 -40.90 11.19
CA SER A 76 31.72 -40.79 11.11
C SER A 76 31.96 -39.32 10.79
N ASN A 77 32.00 -38.49 11.83
CA ASN A 77 32.31 -37.07 11.73
C ASN A 77 33.61 -37.03 10.95
N HIS A 78 33.55 -36.66 9.68
CA HIS A 78 34.69 -36.08 9.01
C HIS A 78 35.07 -34.88 9.88
N LEU A 79 36.06 -35.09 10.77
CA LEU A 79 36.78 -34.10 11.56
C LEU A 79 35.89 -32.91 11.96
N THR A 80 35.06 -33.04 13.00
CA THR A 80 34.62 -31.86 13.75
C THR A 80 35.87 -31.25 14.35
N SER A 81 36.49 -30.33 13.60
CA SER A 81 37.72 -29.69 14.01
C SER A 81 37.50 -29.01 15.35
N THR A 82 38.45 -29.18 16.26
CA THR A 82 38.47 -28.46 17.53
C THR A 82 38.98 -27.02 17.35
N LYS A 83 39.59 -26.67 16.21
CA LYS A 83 40.17 -25.35 15.98
C LYS A 83 39.12 -24.35 15.51
N LEU A 84 39.08 -23.18 16.15
CA LEU A 84 38.07 -22.14 15.89
C LEU A 84 38.05 -21.65 14.44
N ASN A 85 39.21 -21.52 13.78
CA ASN A 85 39.29 -21.11 12.38
C ASN A 85 38.60 -22.12 11.43
N GLN A 86 38.72 -23.42 11.70
CA GLN A 86 38.08 -24.45 10.88
C GLN A 86 36.58 -24.53 11.15
N ILE A 87 36.15 -24.34 12.40
CA ILE A 87 34.73 -24.22 12.76
C ILE A 87 34.12 -22.98 12.08
N PHE A 88 34.81 -21.84 12.09
CA PHE A 88 34.39 -20.63 11.40
C PHE A 88 34.14 -20.86 9.91
N GLN A 89 35.10 -21.45 9.19
CA GLN A 89 34.96 -21.76 7.76
C GLN A 89 33.81 -22.75 7.48
N THR A 90 33.63 -23.75 8.34
CA THR A 90 32.54 -24.74 8.21
C THR A 90 31.17 -24.09 8.38
N ILE A 91 31.01 -23.25 9.40
CA ILE A 91 29.75 -22.55 9.67
C ILE A 91 29.47 -21.54 8.55
N LYS A 92 30.47 -20.74 8.17
CA LYS A 92 30.35 -19.78 7.06
C LYS A 92 29.89 -20.47 5.78
N GLY A 93 30.55 -21.56 5.38
CA GLY A 93 30.15 -22.35 4.20
C GLY A 93 28.74 -22.94 4.33
N SER A 94 28.33 -23.39 5.51
CA SER A 94 26.96 -23.85 5.75
C SER A 94 25.92 -22.74 5.55
N LEU A 95 26.21 -21.50 5.94
CA LEU A 95 25.30 -20.37 5.74
C LEU A 95 25.27 -19.90 4.28
N GLU A 96 26.42 -19.89 3.60
CA GLU A 96 26.52 -19.59 2.17
C GLU A 96 25.75 -20.62 1.32
N ASN A 97 25.79 -21.90 1.70
CA ASN A 97 24.99 -22.94 1.04
C ASN A 97 23.48 -22.71 1.17
N ILE A 98 23.02 -22.25 2.33
CA ILE A 98 21.60 -21.88 2.53
C ILE A 98 21.24 -20.67 1.65
N LEU A 99 22.13 -19.68 1.55
CA LEU A 99 21.97 -18.55 0.63
C LEU A 99 21.98 -18.98 -0.85
N ALA A 100 22.75 -20.00 -1.21
CA ALA A 100 22.74 -20.62 -2.54
C ALA A 100 21.48 -21.46 -2.82
N GLY A 101 20.64 -21.73 -1.80
CA GLY A 101 19.36 -22.43 -1.94
C GLY A 101 19.34 -23.85 -1.38
N TYR A 102 20.44 -24.37 -0.83
CA TYR A 102 20.48 -25.69 -0.20
C TYR A 102 19.94 -25.60 1.23
N SER A 103 18.70 -26.03 1.45
CA SER A 103 18.04 -25.96 2.76
C SER A 103 17.66 -27.32 3.33
N TYR A 104 17.63 -27.39 4.66
CA TYR A 104 17.06 -28.51 5.40
C TYR A 104 15.52 -28.40 5.42
N PRO A 105 14.78 -29.52 5.44
CA PRO A 105 13.34 -29.48 5.66
C PRO A 105 13.00 -29.04 7.09
N GLU A 106 11.86 -28.37 7.26
CA GLU A 106 11.30 -28.07 8.58
C GLU A 106 10.91 -29.39 9.29
N PRO A 107 11.11 -29.51 10.63
CA PRO A 107 11.47 -28.47 11.60
C PRO A 107 12.99 -28.26 11.84
N TYR A 108 13.87 -29.07 11.25
CA TYR A 108 15.32 -29.07 11.55
C TYR A 108 16.05 -27.79 11.15
N LEU A 109 15.49 -27.05 10.19
CA LEU A 109 16.07 -25.83 9.65
C LEU A 109 16.27 -24.75 10.73
N ARG A 110 15.23 -24.44 11.51
CA ARG A 110 15.26 -23.32 12.48
C ARG A 110 16.22 -23.57 13.63
N GLU A 111 16.21 -24.76 14.21
CA GLU A 111 17.08 -25.09 15.34
C GLU A 111 18.55 -25.03 14.94
N ARG A 112 18.88 -25.59 13.77
CA ARG A 112 20.25 -25.60 13.24
C ARG A 112 20.72 -24.22 12.79
N LEU A 113 19.85 -23.43 12.16
CA LEU A 113 20.13 -22.02 11.82
C LEU A 113 20.44 -21.21 13.07
N LYS A 114 19.62 -21.33 14.11
CA LYS A 114 19.84 -20.61 15.38
C LYS A 114 21.19 -20.96 15.99
N SER A 115 21.49 -22.25 16.12
CA SER A 115 22.76 -22.73 16.65
C SER A 115 23.95 -22.24 15.81
N ASN A 116 23.87 -22.33 14.47
CA ASN A 116 24.95 -21.89 13.58
C ASN A 116 25.20 -20.38 13.68
N VAL A 117 24.15 -19.56 13.68
CA VAL A 117 24.30 -18.09 13.73
C VAL A 117 24.82 -17.65 15.10
N GLU A 118 24.30 -18.19 16.21
CA GLU A 118 24.81 -17.88 17.56
C GLU A 118 26.29 -18.27 17.70
N THR A 119 26.66 -19.44 17.17
CA THR A 119 28.05 -19.91 17.17
C THR A 119 28.94 -19.01 16.30
N LEU A 120 28.48 -18.57 15.12
CA LEU A 120 29.20 -17.63 14.26
C LEU A 120 29.52 -16.32 15.00
N PHE A 121 28.53 -15.70 15.66
CA PHE A 121 28.74 -14.48 16.44
C PHE A 121 29.65 -14.68 17.65
N SER A 122 29.64 -15.87 18.26
CA SER A 122 30.57 -16.21 19.33
C SER A 122 32.02 -16.28 18.82
N ILE A 123 32.25 -16.96 17.69
CA ILE A 123 33.59 -17.14 17.12
C ILE A 123 34.16 -15.82 16.59
N LEU A 124 33.35 -15.02 15.88
CA LEU A 124 33.77 -13.73 15.34
C LEU A 124 34.11 -12.68 16.39
N ARG A 125 33.86 -12.95 17.69
CA ARG A 125 34.26 -12.07 18.80
C ARG A 125 35.48 -12.57 19.54
N ASP A 126 35.89 -13.81 19.30
CA ASP A 126 37.01 -14.43 20.01
C ASP A 126 38.35 -13.89 19.45
N PRO A 127 39.16 -13.18 20.25
CA PRO A 127 40.43 -12.61 19.81
C PRO A 127 41.47 -13.67 19.39
N SER A 128 41.24 -14.96 19.64
CA SER A 128 42.10 -16.04 19.17
C SER A 128 41.87 -16.43 17.70
N LEU A 129 40.73 -16.08 17.09
CA LEU A 129 40.43 -16.41 15.69
C LEU A 129 41.49 -15.91 14.68
N PRO A 130 41.89 -14.61 14.70
CA PRO A 130 42.86 -14.08 13.74
C PRO A 130 44.24 -14.75 13.88
N LEU A 131 44.61 -15.14 15.11
CA LEU A 131 45.86 -15.85 15.38
C LEU A 131 45.86 -17.21 14.68
N LEU A 132 44.79 -17.99 14.83
CA LEU A 132 44.67 -19.31 14.22
C LEU A 132 44.58 -19.25 12.69
N GLU A 133 43.92 -18.22 12.13
CA GLU A 133 43.88 -18.01 10.68
C GLU A 133 45.25 -17.63 10.11
N VAL A 134 46.02 -16.76 10.80
CA VAL A 134 47.39 -16.42 10.40
C VAL A 134 48.31 -17.64 10.50
N GLU A 135 48.22 -18.42 11.58
CA GLU A 135 49.03 -19.63 11.75
C GLU A 135 48.76 -20.67 10.65
N ASP A 136 47.50 -20.86 10.27
CA ASP A 136 47.10 -21.79 9.20
C ASP A 136 47.64 -21.32 7.84
N ILE A 137 47.48 -20.04 7.50
CA ILE A 137 48.04 -19.46 6.26
C ILE A 137 49.57 -19.54 6.28
N LEU A 138 50.22 -19.14 7.36
CA LEU A 138 51.68 -19.19 7.51
C LEU A 138 52.21 -20.62 7.40
N SER A 139 51.48 -21.62 7.88
CA SER A 139 51.89 -23.03 7.73
C SER A 139 51.92 -23.47 6.26
N ASN A 140 51.04 -22.94 5.42
CA ASN A 140 50.96 -23.26 4.00
C ASN A 140 51.97 -22.49 3.13
N ILE A 141 52.34 -21.27 3.55
CA ILE A 141 53.31 -20.42 2.82
C ILE A 141 54.73 -20.47 3.42
N SER A 142 54.90 -21.07 4.60
CA SER A 142 56.17 -21.41 5.22
C SER A 142 57.08 -22.06 4.19
N GLU A 143 58.33 -21.59 4.06
CA GLU A 143 59.32 -21.95 3.02
C GLU A 143 59.23 -21.18 1.69
N ARG A 144 58.07 -20.62 1.32
CA ARG A 144 57.92 -19.80 0.09
C ARG A 144 58.11 -18.31 0.32
N ILE A 145 58.10 -17.88 1.58
CA ILE A 145 58.35 -16.50 2.00
C ILE A 145 59.78 -16.30 2.50
N PRO A 146 60.35 -15.10 2.34
CA PRO A 146 61.66 -14.76 2.89
C PRO A 146 61.71 -14.96 4.40
N LYS A 147 62.79 -15.60 4.88
CA LYS A 147 62.99 -15.93 6.31
C LYS A 147 62.97 -14.70 7.22
N GLU A 148 63.38 -13.54 6.71
CA GLU A 148 63.33 -12.26 7.45
C GLU A 148 61.88 -11.85 7.77
N VAL A 149 61.00 -11.89 6.76
CA VAL A 149 59.58 -11.53 6.87
C VAL A 149 58.85 -12.52 7.78
N GLU A 150 59.09 -13.82 7.59
CA GLU A 150 58.47 -14.87 8.40
C GLU A 150 58.81 -14.73 9.89
N LYS A 151 60.08 -14.44 10.21
CA LYS A 151 60.56 -14.32 11.59
C LYS A 151 59.93 -13.11 12.30
N GLU A 152 59.82 -11.97 11.63
CA GLU A 152 59.18 -10.78 12.22
C GLU A 152 57.68 -10.98 12.41
N ILE A 153 56.98 -11.60 11.45
CA ILE A 153 55.54 -11.89 11.60
C ILE A 153 55.29 -12.86 12.76
N LYS A 154 56.08 -13.95 12.89
CA LYS A 154 55.99 -14.89 14.01
C LYS A 154 56.24 -14.21 15.37
N LYS A 155 57.16 -13.25 15.42
CA LYS A 155 57.43 -12.45 16.62
C LYS A 155 56.24 -11.56 17.01
N ILE A 156 55.63 -10.89 16.04
CA ILE A 156 54.42 -10.08 16.25
C ILE A 156 53.27 -10.97 16.75
N MET A 157 53.08 -12.16 16.17
CA MET A 157 52.05 -13.11 16.60
C MET A 157 52.27 -13.66 18.01
N LYS A 158 53.53 -13.96 18.38
CA LYS A 158 53.85 -14.40 19.75
C LYS A 158 53.54 -13.31 20.80
N ASN A 159 53.84 -12.05 20.48
CA ASN A 159 53.51 -10.91 21.33
C ASN A 159 51.99 -10.66 21.42
N TYR A 160 51.25 -10.88 20.33
CA TYR A 160 49.80 -10.80 20.33
C TYR A 160 49.19 -11.90 21.22
N HIS A 161 49.66 -13.15 21.07
CA HIS A 161 49.22 -14.29 21.87
C HIS A 161 49.47 -14.10 23.38
N SER A 162 50.63 -13.55 23.77
CA SER A 162 50.91 -13.29 25.19
C SER A 162 50.02 -12.22 25.83
N ASN A 163 49.43 -11.33 25.03
CA ASN A 163 48.60 -10.24 25.53
C ASN A 163 47.08 -10.50 25.39
N LEU A 164 46.67 -11.70 24.94
CA LEU A 164 45.28 -11.99 24.53
C LEU A 164 44.21 -11.73 25.60
N THR A 165 44.56 -11.81 26.89
CA THR A 165 43.65 -11.55 28.02
C THR A 165 43.41 -10.06 28.30
N SER A 166 44.15 -9.16 27.63
CA SER A 166 43.98 -7.72 27.78
C SER A 166 42.79 -7.20 26.99
N VAL A 167 41.92 -6.42 27.65
CA VAL A 167 40.71 -5.81 27.06
C VAL A 167 41.02 -4.87 25.88
N LEU A 168 42.25 -4.34 25.80
CA LEU A 168 42.67 -3.35 24.80
C LEU A 168 43.40 -3.98 23.59
N VAL A 169 43.59 -5.29 23.55
CA VAL A 169 44.40 -5.93 22.52
C VAL A 169 43.67 -5.99 21.18
N GLN A 170 44.27 -5.35 20.18
CA GLN A 170 43.82 -5.38 18.80
C GLN A 170 44.78 -6.21 17.95
N PHE A 171 44.23 -6.88 16.94
CA PHE A 171 45.04 -7.63 15.98
C PHE A 171 46.01 -6.68 15.25
N PRO A 172 47.32 -6.98 15.23
CA PRO A 172 48.36 -6.05 14.73
C PRO A 172 48.44 -6.04 13.19
N SER A 173 47.32 -5.83 12.51
CA SER A 173 47.23 -5.83 11.04
C SER A 173 48.18 -4.83 10.39
N GLN A 174 48.25 -3.60 10.89
CA GLN A 174 49.14 -2.56 10.36
C GLN A 174 50.63 -2.89 10.54
N SER A 175 51.00 -3.53 11.65
CA SER A 175 52.39 -3.96 11.88
C SER A 175 52.80 -5.10 10.97
N ILE A 176 51.88 -6.01 10.64
CA ILE A 176 52.15 -7.08 9.66
C ILE A 176 52.25 -6.48 8.25
N ALA A 177 51.34 -5.56 7.89
CA ALA A 177 51.36 -4.86 6.60
C ALA A 177 52.66 -4.08 6.41
N SER A 178 53.14 -3.36 7.43
CA SER A 178 54.39 -2.60 7.33
C SER A 178 55.62 -3.50 7.16
N VAL A 179 55.65 -4.69 7.78
CA VAL A 179 56.72 -5.67 7.56
C VAL A 179 56.74 -6.14 6.10
N ILE A 180 55.56 -6.39 5.53
CA ILE A 180 55.39 -6.78 4.13
C ILE A 180 55.85 -5.65 3.19
N ASP A 181 55.37 -4.42 3.41
CA ASP A 181 55.67 -3.25 2.58
C ASP A 181 57.17 -2.86 2.65
N ASN A 182 57.77 -2.94 3.84
CA ASN A 182 59.20 -2.69 4.05
C ASN A 182 60.09 -3.72 3.35
N TYR A 183 59.61 -4.95 3.15
CA TYR A 183 60.33 -5.93 2.34
C TYR A 183 60.08 -5.72 0.84
N ALA A 184 58.84 -5.41 0.45
CA ALA A 184 58.48 -5.13 -0.94
C ALA A 184 59.25 -3.93 -1.53
N THR A 185 59.58 -2.94 -0.70
CA THR A 185 60.41 -1.78 -1.10
C THR A 185 61.89 -2.12 -1.31
N LYS A 186 62.41 -3.22 -0.73
CA LYS A 186 63.78 -3.71 -0.97
C LYS A 186 63.93 -4.48 -2.29
N LEU A 187 62.83 -4.93 -2.88
CA LEU A 187 62.83 -5.68 -4.13
C LEU A 187 62.94 -4.70 -5.31
N GLU A 188 64.10 -4.61 -5.95
CA GLU A 188 64.30 -3.68 -7.07
C GLU A 188 63.54 -4.11 -8.34
N GLN A 189 63.52 -5.41 -8.63
CA GLN A 189 62.87 -5.96 -9.83
C GLN A 189 61.35 -6.10 -9.67
N ARG A 190 60.60 -5.68 -10.70
CA ARG A 190 59.13 -5.75 -10.72
C ARG A 190 58.60 -7.19 -10.68
N ASN A 191 59.24 -8.10 -11.42
CA ASN A 191 58.85 -9.52 -11.45
C ASN A 191 58.98 -10.19 -10.07
N ASP A 192 60.03 -9.84 -9.32
CA ASP A 192 60.25 -10.38 -7.97
C ASP A 192 59.18 -9.86 -7.00
N ARG A 193 58.79 -8.58 -7.12
CA ARG A 193 57.67 -8.00 -6.36
C ARG A 193 56.34 -8.69 -6.68
N ASP A 194 56.03 -8.87 -7.96
CA ASP A 194 54.77 -9.51 -8.38
C ASP A 194 54.71 -10.98 -7.91
N SER A 195 55.83 -11.71 -7.99
CA SER A 195 55.92 -13.09 -7.46
C SER A 195 55.77 -13.16 -5.94
N PHE A 196 56.35 -12.19 -5.22
CA PHE A 196 56.22 -12.07 -3.78
C PHE A 196 54.77 -11.82 -3.40
N PHE A 197 54.14 -10.79 -3.97
CA PHE A 197 52.73 -10.46 -3.72
C PHE A 197 51.77 -11.60 -4.06
N THR A 198 52.04 -12.35 -5.14
CA THR A 198 51.27 -13.56 -5.49
C THR A 198 51.37 -14.63 -4.40
N THR A 199 52.56 -14.80 -3.81
CA THR A 199 52.80 -15.79 -2.75
C THR A 199 52.14 -15.41 -1.42
N ILE A 200 52.14 -14.12 -1.06
CA ILE A 200 51.56 -13.62 0.21
C ILE A 200 50.12 -13.13 0.10
N GLN A 201 49.47 -13.31 -1.06
CA GLN A 201 48.15 -12.74 -1.34
C GLN A 201 47.08 -13.13 -0.31
N SER A 202 47.05 -14.39 0.12
CA SER A 202 46.12 -14.88 1.14
C SER A 202 46.34 -14.21 2.50
N LEU A 203 47.60 -13.99 2.89
CA LEU A 203 47.95 -13.29 4.12
C LEU A 203 47.59 -11.81 4.04
N LEU A 204 47.83 -11.15 2.90
CA LEU A 204 47.45 -9.75 2.68
C LEU A 204 45.94 -9.56 2.75
N GLN A 205 45.16 -10.46 2.15
CA GLN A 205 43.70 -10.45 2.24
C GLN A 205 43.25 -10.57 3.69
N LEU A 206 43.81 -11.50 4.46
CA LEU A 206 43.49 -11.65 5.88
C LEU A 206 43.84 -10.39 6.70
N VAL A 207 45.02 -9.82 6.49
CA VAL A 207 45.47 -8.59 7.17
C VAL A 207 44.55 -7.41 6.85
N GLN A 208 44.07 -7.31 5.60
CA GLN A 208 43.09 -6.31 5.20
C GLN A 208 41.73 -6.52 5.88
N CYS A 209 41.26 -7.78 5.97
CA CYS A 209 40.01 -8.13 6.65
C CYS A 209 39.99 -7.69 8.13
N TYR A 210 41.14 -7.71 8.81
CA TYR A 210 41.28 -7.29 10.21
C TYR A 210 41.84 -5.86 10.39
N ARG A 211 41.83 -5.02 9.35
CA ARG A 211 42.31 -3.62 9.43
C ARG A 211 41.59 -2.81 10.50
N ASN A 212 40.28 -3.03 10.65
CA ASN A 212 39.42 -2.36 11.62
C ASN A 212 39.22 -3.20 12.90
N GLY A 213 40.16 -4.11 13.19
CA GLY A 213 40.09 -5.05 14.30
C GLY A 213 39.02 -6.13 14.11
N ILE A 214 38.83 -6.94 15.15
CA ILE A 214 37.93 -8.10 15.11
C ILE A 214 36.45 -7.71 14.93
N LYS A 215 36.03 -6.58 15.53
CA LYS A 215 34.69 -6.03 15.33
C LYS A 215 34.44 -5.60 13.89
N GLY A 216 35.45 -4.99 13.24
CA GLY A 216 35.38 -4.62 11.84
C GLY A 216 35.26 -5.84 10.93
N HIS A 217 36.04 -6.89 11.20
CA HIS A 217 35.95 -8.15 10.47
C HIS A 217 34.57 -8.82 10.62
N MET A 218 34.04 -8.88 11.85
CA MET A 218 32.68 -9.39 12.11
C MET A 218 31.65 -8.65 11.26
N LYS A 219 31.66 -7.31 11.26
CA LYS A 219 30.73 -6.52 10.44
C LYS A 219 30.91 -6.82 8.94
N ALA A 220 32.13 -6.92 8.44
CA ALA A 220 32.40 -7.24 7.04
C ALA A 220 31.79 -8.61 6.63
N VAL A 221 32.00 -9.66 7.44
CA VAL A 221 31.46 -11.00 7.16
C VAL A 221 29.93 -11.01 7.10
N ILE A 222 29.27 -10.34 8.05
CA ILE A 222 27.80 -10.25 8.07
C ILE A 222 27.29 -9.43 6.88
N THR A 223 27.94 -8.31 6.57
CA THR A 223 27.62 -7.47 5.40
C THR A 223 27.72 -8.27 4.10
N ASP A 224 28.76 -9.10 3.93
CA ASP A 224 28.93 -9.94 2.74
C ASP A 224 27.83 -11.01 2.60
N LEU A 225 27.43 -11.65 3.69
CA LEU A 225 26.31 -12.62 3.68
C LEU A 225 25.00 -11.95 3.26
N ILE A 226 24.71 -10.76 3.78
CA ILE A 226 23.49 -10.03 3.42
C ILE A 226 23.57 -9.51 1.97
N ARG A 227 24.75 -9.07 1.52
CA ARG A 227 24.99 -8.63 0.14
C ARG A 227 24.78 -9.77 -0.87
N ASN A 228 25.19 -10.99 -0.53
CA ASN A 228 24.93 -12.18 -1.36
C ASN A 228 23.44 -12.43 -1.56
N TYR A 229 22.63 -12.31 -0.50
CA TYR A 229 21.18 -12.38 -0.60
C TYR A 229 20.61 -11.28 -1.53
N LEU A 230 21.03 -10.03 -1.31
CA LEU A 230 20.53 -8.88 -2.06
C LEU A 230 20.85 -8.97 -3.57
N ASN A 231 22.07 -9.41 -3.92
CA ASN A 231 22.51 -9.57 -5.31
C ASN A 231 21.62 -10.52 -6.11
N ILE A 232 21.07 -11.56 -5.48
CA ILE A 232 20.15 -12.51 -6.11
C ILE A 232 18.75 -11.93 -6.18
N GLU A 233 18.21 -11.48 -5.04
CA GLU A 233 16.80 -11.08 -4.94
C GLU A 233 16.47 -9.80 -5.73
N THR A 234 17.44 -8.92 -5.94
CA THR A 234 17.27 -7.70 -6.76
C THR A 234 16.95 -8.02 -8.22
N LEU A 235 17.46 -9.14 -8.75
CA LEU A 235 17.24 -9.56 -10.14
C LEU A 235 15.78 -9.93 -10.44
N PHE A 236 15.00 -10.24 -9.39
CA PHE A 236 13.60 -10.65 -9.49
C PHE A 236 12.63 -9.54 -9.04
N GLN A 237 13.10 -8.31 -8.83
CA GLN A 237 12.23 -7.20 -8.41
C GLN A 237 11.53 -6.46 -9.57
N TYR A 238 12.04 -6.60 -10.80
CA TYR A 238 11.63 -5.75 -11.92
C TYR A 238 10.79 -6.50 -12.96
N GLY A 239 9.47 -6.50 -12.72
CA GLY A 239 8.48 -7.05 -13.65
C GLY A 239 8.09 -8.49 -13.34
N GLN A 240 7.47 -9.15 -14.31
CA GLN A 240 7.02 -10.53 -14.15
C GLN A 240 8.21 -11.50 -14.19
N TYR A 241 8.05 -12.64 -13.51
CA TYR A 241 9.09 -13.67 -13.39
C TYR A 241 9.70 -14.09 -14.73
N ASP A 242 8.87 -14.34 -15.75
CA ASP A 242 9.32 -14.75 -17.09
C ASP A 242 10.21 -13.69 -17.78
N LYS A 243 9.92 -12.40 -17.56
CA LYS A 243 10.73 -11.29 -18.07
C LYS A 243 12.09 -11.25 -17.38
N CYS A 244 12.11 -11.44 -16.05
CA CYS A 244 13.34 -11.52 -15.27
C CYS A 244 14.22 -12.68 -15.75
N LEU A 245 13.63 -13.86 -16.00
CA LEU A 245 14.34 -15.01 -16.56
C LEU A 245 14.92 -14.73 -17.95
N THR A 246 14.19 -14.04 -18.81
CA THR A 246 14.68 -13.67 -20.15
C THR A 246 15.89 -12.73 -20.04
N LEU A 247 15.80 -11.71 -19.19
CA LEU A 247 16.91 -10.79 -18.92
C LEU A 247 18.13 -11.50 -18.31
N LEU A 248 17.91 -12.47 -17.42
CA LEU A 248 18.97 -13.29 -16.83
C LEU A 248 19.68 -14.14 -17.90
N ARG A 249 18.90 -14.80 -18.77
CA ARG A 249 19.43 -15.57 -19.89
C ARG A 249 20.19 -14.70 -20.88
N ASP A 250 19.70 -13.49 -21.15
CA ASP A 250 20.37 -12.53 -22.03
C ASP A 250 21.68 -11.99 -21.44
N LYS A 251 21.71 -11.81 -20.12
CA LYS A 251 22.92 -11.39 -19.38
C LYS A 251 23.98 -12.48 -19.33
N HIS A 252 23.56 -13.75 -19.20
CA HIS A 252 24.45 -14.90 -19.02
C HIS A 252 24.36 -15.89 -20.20
N LYS A 253 24.41 -15.41 -21.45
CA LYS A 253 24.29 -16.27 -22.66
C LYS A 253 25.33 -17.38 -22.75
N ILE A 254 26.52 -17.15 -22.21
CA ILE A 254 27.68 -18.05 -22.31
C ILE A 254 27.66 -19.12 -21.19
N ASP A 255 27.15 -18.78 -20.01
CA ASP A 255 27.18 -19.63 -18.81
C ASP A 255 25.76 -19.81 -18.24
N MET A 256 25.08 -20.87 -18.69
CA MET A 256 23.74 -21.21 -18.22
C MET A 256 23.73 -21.86 -16.83
N SER A 257 24.85 -22.40 -16.36
CA SER A 257 24.95 -22.98 -15.01
C SER A 257 24.69 -21.90 -13.96
N LYS A 258 25.29 -20.72 -14.14
CA LYS A 258 25.04 -19.56 -13.28
C LYS A 258 23.58 -19.12 -13.25
N VAL A 259 22.86 -19.24 -14.36
CA VAL A 259 21.42 -18.94 -14.41
C VAL A 259 20.64 -19.93 -13.56
N VAL A 260 20.96 -21.22 -13.64
CA VAL A 260 20.33 -22.27 -12.83
C VAL A 260 20.61 -22.06 -11.34
N GLU A 261 21.85 -21.71 -10.96
CA GLU A 261 22.22 -21.42 -9.57
C GLU A 261 21.42 -20.23 -9.00
N ILE A 262 21.28 -19.15 -9.78
CA ILE A 262 20.49 -17.97 -9.39
C ILE A 262 19.01 -18.35 -9.19
N ILE A 263 18.45 -19.15 -10.11
CA ILE A 263 17.05 -19.60 -10.02
C ILE A 263 16.85 -20.53 -8.82
N PHE A 264 17.77 -21.47 -8.59
CA PHE A 264 17.73 -22.39 -7.47
C PHE A 264 17.81 -21.65 -6.12
N SER A 265 18.69 -20.66 -6.01
CA SER A 265 18.77 -19.78 -4.84
C SER A 265 17.48 -18.99 -4.63
N HIS A 266 16.86 -18.44 -5.68
CA HIS A 266 15.60 -17.70 -5.57
C HIS A 266 14.41 -18.60 -5.22
N ALA A 267 14.36 -19.83 -5.74
CA ALA A 267 13.27 -20.77 -5.45
C ALA A 267 13.11 -21.05 -3.94
N ASN A 268 14.22 -21.05 -3.19
CA ASN A 268 14.25 -21.30 -1.75
C ASN A 268 14.35 -20.01 -0.90
N TYR A 269 13.77 -18.89 -1.36
CA TYR A 269 13.80 -17.59 -0.66
C TYR A 269 13.30 -17.64 0.79
N ASN A 270 12.35 -18.53 1.14
CA ASN A 270 11.82 -18.62 2.51
C ASN A 270 12.90 -18.95 3.55
N SER A 271 13.79 -19.91 3.24
CA SER A 271 14.89 -20.28 4.15
C SER A 271 15.91 -19.14 4.30
N LYS A 272 16.18 -18.45 3.18
CA LYS A 272 17.08 -17.30 3.11
C LYS A 272 16.57 -16.12 3.93
N ASN A 273 15.27 -15.84 3.85
CA ASN A 273 14.62 -14.77 4.61
C ASN A 273 14.78 -14.97 6.12
N THR A 274 14.58 -16.20 6.60
CA THR A 274 14.79 -16.53 8.01
C THR A 274 16.23 -16.29 8.43
N LEU A 275 17.21 -16.73 7.64
CA LEU A 275 18.64 -16.50 7.92
C LEU A 275 18.96 -15.01 8.00
N VAL A 276 18.57 -14.21 7.00
CA VAL A 276 18.88 -12.77 6.96
C VAL A 276 18.23 -12.02 8.13
N ILE A 277 16.99 -12.35 8.49
CA ILE A 277 16.33 -11.76 9.66
C ILE A 277 17.13 -12.05 10.94
N MET A 278 17.56 -13.31 11.15
CA MET A 278 18.35 -13.69 12.34
C MET A 278 19.72 -13.02 12.39
N LEU A 279 20.37 -12.83 11.23
CA LEU A 279 21.65 -12.11 11.15
C LEU A 279 21.47 -10.63 11.54
N ILE A 280 20.39 -10.00 11.08
CA ILE A 280 20.07 -8.60 11.44
C ILE A 280 19.74 -8.50 12.94
N ASP A 281 18.89 -9.38 13.48
CA ASP A 281 18.51 -9.37 14.90
C ASP A 281 19.72 -9.43 15.84
N LEU A 282 20.58 -10.45 15.66
CA LEU A 282 21.72 -10.68 16.55
C LEU A 282 22.82 -9.62 16.44
N LEU A 283 22.95 -8.97 15.27
CA LEU A 283 23.91 -7.89 15.07
C LEU A 283 23.54 -6.67 15.93
N PHE A 284 22.27 -6.28 15.91
CA PHE A 284 21.80 -5.03 16.55
C PHE A 284 21.37 -5.19 18.00
N GLU A 285 21.01 -6.40 18.45
CA GLU A 285 20.77 -6.68 19.88
C GLU A 285 22.03 -6.40 20.72
N ARG A 286 23.22 -6.60 20.14
CA ARG A 286 24.49 -6.60 20.89
C ARG A 286 25.45 -5.45 20.58
N ASP A 287 25.38 -4.82 19.40
CA ASP A 287 26.21 -3.66 19.03
C ASP A 287 25.33 -2.55 18.39
N PRO A 288 24.98 -1.49 19.12
CA PRO A 288 24.14 -0.40 18.62
C PRO A 288 24.93 0.64 17.81
N THR A 289 25.87 0.22 16.97
CA THR A 289 26.65 1.15 16.13
C THR A 289 26.55 0.77 14.67
N LEU A 290 25.89 1.63 13.89
CA LEU A 290 25.77 1.47 12.44
C LEU A 290 26.98 2.10 11.74
N THR A 291 27.63 1.34 10.86
CA THR A 291 28.65 1.85 9.94
C THR A 291 27.98 2.29 8.64
N ASP A 292 28.49 3.32 7.96
CA ASP A 292 27.89 3.86 6.73
C ASP A 292 27.62 2.79 5.66
N GLU A 293 28.52 1.81 5.52
CA GLU A 293 28.36 0.67 4.60
C GLU A 293 27.14 -0.20 4.92
N LEU A 294 26.86 -0.42 6.22
CA LEU A 294 25.71 -1.19 6.68
C LEU A 294 24.42 -0.39 6.52
N THR A 295 24.47 0.95 6.69
CA THR A 295 23.35 1.84 6.44
C THR A 295 22.92 1.77 4.98
N ALA A 296 23.88 1.84 4.05
CA ALA A 296 23.63 1.74 2.61
C ALA A 296 22.99 0.39 2.25
N LEU A 297 23.55 -0.71 2.76
CA LEU A 297 23.07 -2.05 2.47
C LEU A 297 21.67 -2.34 3.07
N LEU A 298 21.41 -1.91 4.30
CA LEU A 298 20.06 -1.99 4.87
C LEU A 298 19.07 -1.14 4.06
N SER A 299 19.48 0.04 3.60
CA SER A 299 18.65 0.91 2.75
C SER A 299 18.29 0.21 1.43
N GLU A 300 19.24 -0.48 0.80
CA GLU A 300 18.97 -1.27 -0.41
C GLU A 300 18.00 -2.44 -0.14
N LEU A 301 18.11 -3.14 1.00
CA LEU A 301 17.13 -4.17 1.38
C LEU A 301 15.71 -3.62 1.50
N THR A 302 15.55 -2.35 1.90
CA THR A 302 14.22 -1.72 1.99
C THR A 302 13.55 -1.54 0.63
N LEU A 303 14.32 -1.52 -0.47
CA LEU A 303 13.84 -1.36 -1.84
C LEU A 303 13.23 -2.65 -2.40
N LEU A 304 13.39 -3.79 -1.72
CA LEU A 304 12.73 -5.04 -2.12
C LEU A 304 11.21 -4.89 -1.98
N THR A 305 10.51 -4.98 -3.11
CA THR A 305 9.07 -4.66 -3.20
C THR A 305 8.17 -5.88 -3.19
N HIS A 306 8.67 -7.05 -3.65
CA HIS A 306 7.90 -8.28 -3.75
C HIS A 306 7.45 -8.82 -2.38
N THR A 307 6.27 -9.44 -2.35
CA THR A 307 5.67 -10.06 -1.16
C THR A 307 6.56 -11.14 -0.54
N ASN A 308 7.32 -11.85 -1.36
CA ASN A 308 8.23 -12.92 -0.94
C ASN A 308 9.27 -12.42 0.07
N ASN A 309 9.82 -11.22 -0.14
CA ASN A 309 10.95 -10.67 0.63
C ASN A 309 10.51 -9.56 1.60
N ALA A 310 9.19 -9.32 1.70
CA ALA A 310 8.61 -8.22 2.46
C ALA A 310 9.05 -8.23 3.94
N LYS A 311 9.18 -9.41 4.57
CA LYS A 311 9.60 -9.54 5.97
C LYS A 311 11.05 -9.09 6.21
N VAL A 312 11.95 -9.36 5.26
CA VAL A 312 13.35 -8.94 5.35
C VAL A 312 13.45 -7.44 5.18
N ALA A 313 12.79 -6.90 4.16
CA ALA A 313 12.73 -5.45 3.91
C ALA A 313 12.15 -4.71 5.13
N LEU A 314 11.11 -5.27 5.75
CA LEU A 314 10.51 -4.75 6.97
C LEU A 314 11.52 -4.68 8.12
N LYS A 315 12.25 -5.78 8.34
CA LYS A 315 13.21 -5.87 9.43
C LYS A 315 14.37 -4.89 9.24
N ALA A 316 14.86 -4.75 8.01
CA ALA A 316 15.88 -3.75 7.67
C ALA A 316 15.39 -2.32 7.96
N ARG A 317 14.12 -2.00 7.64
CA ARG A 317 13.50 -0.70 7.97
C ARG A 317 13.40 -0.48 9.47
N GLN A 318 12.92 -1.46 10.23
CA GLN A 318 12.82 -1.36 11.71
C GLN A 318 14.15 -0.94 12.34
N VAL A 319 15.24 -1.59 11.92
CA VAL A 319 16.58 -1.25 12.37
C VAL A 319 16.95 0.18 11.96
N LEU A 320 16.79 0.55 10.68
CA LEU A 320 17.13 1.90 10.23
C LEU A 320 16.39 3.00 11.02
N ILE A 321 15.11 2.78 11.35
CA ILE A 321 14.30 3.70 12.16
C ILE A 321 14.87 3.82 13.59
N GLU A 322 15.24 2.70 14.21
CA GLU A 322 15.84 2.70 15.56
C GLU A 322 17.14 3.52 15.62
N PHE A 323 17.95 3.50 14.55
CA PHE A 323 19.22 4.22 14.47
C PHE A 323 19.14 5.67 13.99
N GLN A 324 17.98 6.13 13.50
CA GLN A 324 17.75 7.55 13.21
C GLN A 324 17.63 8.41 14.49
N GLN A 325 17.33 7.80 15.64
CA GLN A 325 17.26 8.51 16.91
C GLN A 325 18.66 8.66 17.54
N PRO A 326 18.98 9.81 18.16
CA PRO A 326 20.25 9.96 18.86
C PRO A 326 20.34 8.95 20.03
N PRO A 327 21.54 8.39 20.31
CA PRO A 327 21.71 7.45 21.41
C PRO A 327 21.21 8.01 22.74
N TYR A 328 20.57 7.14 23.53
CA TYR A 328 19.97 7.50 24.82
C TYR A 328 20.93 8.28 25.74
N GLU A 329 22.18 7.81 25.89
CA GLU A 329 23.16 8.41 26.80
C GLU A 329 23.52 9.86 26.40
N LEU A 330 23.59 10.15 25.09
CA LEU A 330 23.87 11.49 24.60
C LEU A 330 22.70 12.44 24.90
N ARG A 331 21.45 11.98 24.72
CA ARG A 331 20.24 12.75 25.04
C ARG A 331 20.08 12.98 26.53
N HIS A 332 20.42 11.98 27.36
CA HIS A 332 20.42 12.09 28.81
C HIS A 332 21.38 13.18 29.28
N ASN A 333 22.65 13.14 28.84
CA ASN A 333 23.66 14.13 29.21
C ASN A 333 23.29 15.55 28.76
N GLN A 334 22.73 15.70 27.55
CA GLN A 334 22.25 16.99 27.05
C GLN A 334 21.11 17.55 27.91
N MET A 335 20.13 16.72 28.26
CA MET A 335 18.99 17.14 29.09
C MET A 335 19.43 17.49 30.51
N GLU A 336 20.33 16.71 31.10
CA GLU A 336 20.92 16.98 32.41
C GLU A 336 21.65 18.33 32.40
N SER A 337 22.48 18.59 31.37
CA SER A 337 23.16 19.88 31.21
C SER A 337 22.19 21.05 31.14
N ILE A 338 21.04 20.90 30.46
CA ILE A 338 20.03 21.96 30.36
C ILE A 338 19.36 22.20 31.72
N PHE A 339 18.98 21.15 32.44
CA PHE A 339 18.40 21.26 33.78
C PHE A 339 19.37 21.92 34.77
N LEU A 340 20.64 21.51 34.77
CA LEU A 340 21.66 22.11 35.63
C LEU A 340 21.95 23.56 35.25
N SER A 341 21.94 23.92 33.97
CA SER A 341 22.10 25.33 33.55
C SER A 341 20.87 26.22 33.83
N ALA A 342 19.71 25.62 34.10
CA ALA A 342 18.49 26.35 34.42
C ALA A 342 18.36 26.67 35.93
N ILE A 343 19.26 26.14 36.75
CA ILE A 343 19.31 26.35 38.20
C ILE A 343 20.35 27.45 38.48
N ASP A 344 19.90 28.53 39.10
CA ASP A 344 20.77 29.64 39.52
C ASP A 344 21.84 29.17 40.54
N MET A 345 22.99 29.86 40.62
CA MET A 345 24.15 29.49 41.49
C MET A 345 23.79 29.34 42.98
N TYR A 346 22.71 29.98 43.42
CA TYR A 346 22.21 29.95 44.79
C TYR A 346 20.99 29.02 44.98
N GLY A 347 20.51 28.35 43.92
CA GLY A 347 19.46 27.34 43.99
C GLY A 347 18.08 27.88 44.42
N HIS A 348 17.74 29.14 44.14
CA HIS A 348 16.48 29.74 44.60
C HIS A 348 15.48 30.12 43.50
N LYS A 349 15.87 30.16 42.21
CA LYS A 349 14.97 30.44 41.08
C LYS A 349 15.30 29.58 39.86
N LEU A 350 14.25 29.03 39.24
CA LEU A 350 14.33 28.30 37.98
C LEU A 350 14.23 29.27 36.80
N CYS A 351 15.25 29.32 35.94
CA CYS A 351 15.26 30.18 34.76
C CYS A 351 14.30 29.64 33.69
N GLN A 352 13.15 30.30 33.52
CA GLN A 352 12.07 29.85 32.63
C GLN A 352 12.47 29.76 31.14
N GLU A 353 13.45 30.53 30.68
CA GLU A 353 13.91 30.52 29.27
C GLU A 353 14.60 29.20 28.89
N ASN A 354 15.41 28.61 29.78
CA ASN A 354 16.09 27.34 29.51
C ASN A 354 15.13 26.14 29.60
N ILE A 355 14.07 26.24 30.41
CA ILE A 355 12.99 25.25 30.44
C ILE A 355 12.14 25.32 29.17
N GLN A 356 11.89 26.52 28.66
CA GLN A 356 11.11 26.74 27.44
C GLN A 356 11.71 25.99 26.25
N LYS A 357 13.04 25.93 26.18
CA LYS A 357 13.79 25.11 25.21
C LYS A 357 13.35 23.64 25.24
N LEU A 358 13.25 23.02 26.41
CA LEU A 358 12.79 21.63 26.56
C LEU A 358 11.29 21.47 26.24
N ILE A 359 10.46 22.47 26.53
CA ILE A 359 9.02 22.43 26.20
C ILE A 359 8.81 22.46 24.69
N SER A 360 9.53 23.32 23.96
CA SER A 360 9.39 23.50 22.51
C SER A 360 10.19 22.49 21.67
N SER A 361 11.15 21.78 22.27
CA SER A 361 12.05 20.84 21.57
C SER A 361 11.29 19.79 20.75
N GLU A 362 11.82 19.42 19.59
CA GLU A 362 11.23 18.37 18.75
C GLU A 362 11.52 16.94 19.21
N THR A 363 12.68 16.70 19.84
CA THR A 363 13.10 15.34 20.18
C THR A 363 12.11 14.67 21.14
N SER A 364 11.97 13.34 21.05
CA SER A 364 11.31 12.59 22.12
C SER A 364 12.10 12.86 23.39
N ILE A 365 11.47 13.56 24.33
CA ILE A 365 12.04 13.80 25.64
C ILE A 365 11.44 12.87 26.68
N LEU A 366 10.25 12.31 26.48
CA LEU A 366 9.52 11.59 27.54
C LEU A 366 10.21 10.27 27.95
N ASP A 367 10.95 9.65 27.05
CA ASP A 367 11.81 8.48 27.30
C ASP A 367 13.08 8.79 28.09
N VAL A 368 13.49 10.06 28.17
CA VAL A 368 14.65 10.47 28.96
C VAL A 368 14.21 11.22 30.21
N LEU A 369 13.22 12.10 30.09
CA LEU A 369 12.72 13.01 31.11
C LEU A 369 12.35 12.31 32.41
N HIS A 370 11.77 11.11 32.32
CA HIS A 370 11.33 10.39 33.49
C HIS A 370 12.47 9.93 34.41
N SER A 371 13.69 9.80 33.88
CA SER A 371 14.88 9.52 34.70
C SER A 371 15.19 10.65 35.69
N PHE A 372 14.84 11.89 35.35
CA PHE A 372 15.05 13.08 36.18
C PHE A 372 13.99 13.27 37.27
N TYR A 373 12.89 12.52 37.26
CA TYR A 373 11.90 12.53 38.37
C TYR A 373 12.50 12.03 39.69
N PHE A 374 13.58 11.27 39.62
CA PHE A 374 14.28 10.70 40.77
C PHE A 374 15.70 11.26 40.92
N HIS A 375 15.98 12.42 40.31
CA HIS A 375 17.28 13.06 40.40
C HIS A 375 17.62 13.46 41.85
N SER A 376 18.91 13.46 42.19
CA SER A 376 19.41 13.78 43.54
C SER A 376 19.02 15.19 43.98
N ASN A 377 19.12 16.17 43.08
CA ASN A 377 18.68 17.55 43.29
C ASN A 377 17.14 17.69 43.19
N VAL A 378 16.52 18.17 44.28
CA VAL A 378 15.06 18.39 44.40
C VAL A 378 14.52 19.37 43.36
N GLN A 379 15.29 20.41 43.01
CA GLN A 379 14.85 21.40 42.01
C GLN A 379 14.81 20.82 40.60
N VAL A 380 15.72 19.89 40.29
CA VAL A 380 15.68 19.14 39.02
C VAL A 380 14.41 18.27 38.97
N ARG A 381 14.03 17.62 40.08
CA ARG A 381 12.78 16.83 40.14
C ARG A 381 11.55 17.69 39.89
N GLN A 382 11.45 18.85 40.56
CA GLN A 382 10.36 19.81 40.37
C GLN A 382 10.32 20.31 38.92
N ALA A 383 11.46 20.74 38.38
CA ALA A 383 11.57 21.20 37.00
C ALA A 383 11.16 20.13 35.98
N ALA A 384 11.58 18.88 36.18
CA ALA A 384 11.25 17.77 35.28
C ALA A 384 9.74 17.48 35.24
N LEU A 385 9.07 17.49 36.40
CA LEU A 385 7.61 17.32 36.47
C LEU A 385 6.86 18.51 35.83
N GLU A 386 7.35 19.74 36.01
CA GLU A 386 6.76 20.92 35.37
C GLU A 386 6.96 20.92 33.85
N VAL A 387 8.15 20.54 33.35
CA VAL A 387 8.41 20.34 31.91
C VAL A 387 7.41 19.34 31.34
N TYR A 388 7.17 18.23 32.03
CA TYR A 388 6.22 17.22 31.59
C TYR A 388 4.82 17.80 31.41
N VAL A 389 4.30 18.51 32.41
CA VAL A 389 2.96 19.11 32.37
C VAL A 389 2.86 20.16 31.28
N ARG A 390 3.77 21.14 31.24
CA ARG A 390 3.76 22.22 30.24
C ARG A 390 3.89 21.70 28.81
N ARG A 391 4.69 20.65 28.59
CA ARG A 391 4.86 20.04 27.26
C ARG A 391 3.65 19.20 26.85
N SER A 392 3.11 18.40 27.75
CA SER A 392 1.95 17.53 27.45
C SER A 392 0.70 18.35 27.16
N TYR A 393 0.51 19.45 27.89
CA TYR A 393 -0.67 20.31 27.79
C TYR A 393 -0.45 21.59 26.98
N ILE A 394 0.49 21.61 26.03
CA ILE A 394 0.82 22.80 25.23
C ILE A 394 -0.36 23.37 24.40
N SER A 395 -1.38 22.56 24.10
CA SER A 395 -2.62 23.02 23.42
C SER A 395 -3.74 23.46 24.36
N TYR A 396 -3.48 23.48 25.68
CA TYR A 396 -4.41 23.91 26.70
C TYR A 396 -3.88 25.16 27.37
N ASP A 397 -4.78 26.03 27.81
CA ASP A 397 -4.40 27.22 28.56
C ASP A 397 -4.14 26.81 30.00
N LEU A 398 -2.85 26.73 30.39
CA LEU A 398 -2.42 26.42 31.75
C LEU A 398 -2.47 27.69 32.61
N ASN A 399 -3.34 27.70 33.62
CA ASN A 399 -3.56 28.87 34.47
C ASN A 399 -2.59 28.91 35.66
N SER A 400 -2.38 27.76 36.30
CA SER A 400 -1.54 27.65 37.49
C SER A 400 -0.84 26.30 37.54
N ILE A 401 0.40 26.30 38.04
CA ILE A 401 1.21 25.12 38.33
C ILE A 401 1.82 25.34 39.72
N GLN A 402 1.57 24.40 40.64
CA GLN A 402 2.03 24.45 42.02
C GLN A 402 2.80 23.18 42.37
N HIS A 403 4.01 23.34 42.87
CA HIS A 403 4.82 22.24 43.38
C HIS A 403 4.39 21.89 44.81
N ARG A 404 4.14 20.60 45.07
CA ARG A 404 3.76 20.07 46.38
C ARG A 404 4.69 18.91 46.75
N PHE A 405 4.84 18.69 48.05
CA PHE A 405 5.44 17.48 48.60
C PHE A 405 4.37 16.71 49.34
N LEU A 406 4.27 15.41 49.08
CA LEU A 406 3.44 14.51 49.86
C LEU A 406 4.08 14.23 51.22
N SER A 407 3.32 13.67 52.15
CA SER A 407 3.76 13.32 53.50
C SER A 407 5.00 12.40 53.53
N ASP A 408 5.21 11.62 52.47
CA ASP A 408 6.35 10.71 52.28
C ASP A 408 7.58 11.38 51.62
N GLY A 409 7.54 12.68 51.34
CA GLY A 409 8.61 13.44 50.68
C GLY A 409 8.61 13.35 49.14
N THR A 410 7.61 12.69 48.55
CA THR A 410 7.46 12.58 47.09
C THR A 410 7.09 13.92 46.46
N CYS A 411 7.74 14.27 45.36
CA CYS A 411 7.41 15.47 44.59
C CYS A 411 6.12 15.27 43.77
N ALA A 412 5.19 16.20 43.90
CA ALA A 412 3.96 16.25 43.12
C ALA A 412 3.77 17.65 42.51
N VAL A 413 3.10 17.72 41.36
CA VAL A 413 2.75 18.97 40.68
C VAL A 413 1.24 19.00 40.51
N GLN A 414 0.60 20.01 41.09
CA GLN A 414 -0.80 20.32 40.87
C GLN A 414 -0.92 21.40 39.80
N PHE A 415 -1.85 21.23 38.87
CA PHE A 415 -2.05 22.18 37.78
C PHE A 415 -3.53 22.43 37.50
N ALA A 416 -3.85 23.64 37.05
CA ALA A 416 -5.17 24.04 36.56
C ALA A 416 -5.08 24.40 35.08
N LEU A 417 -6.02 23.91 34.27
CA LEU A 417 -6.07 24.19 32.85
C LEU A 417 -7.48 24.49 32.37
N HIS A 418 -7.59 25.26 31.29
CA HIS A 418 -8.81 25.44 30.53
C HIS A 418 -8.76 24.66 29.23
N LEU A 419 -9.90 24.08 28.85
CA LEU A 419 -10.06 23.48 27.52
C LEU A 419 -9.90 24.57 26.44
N PRO A 420 -9.27 24.33 25.29
CA PRO A 420 -9.30 25.29 24.20
C PRO A 420 -10.73 25.51 23.67
N LEU A 421 -11.01 26.66 23.06
CA LEU A 421 -12.35 27.04 22.54
C LEU A 421 -12.95 25.98 21.61
N ASN A 422 -12.12 25.37 20.77
CA ASN A 422 -12.54 24.37 19.78
C ASN A 422 -12.64 22.94 20.35
N HIS A 423 -12.48 22.76 21.66
CA HIS A 423 -12.51 21.44 22.29
C HIS A 423 -13.94 20.85 22.24
N PRO A 424 -14.11 19.56 21.87
CA PRO A 424 -15.44 18.95 21.72
C PRO A 424 -16.36 19.15 22.92
N ASN A 425 -15.84 19.03 24.14
CA ASN A 425 -16.63 19.20 25.37
C ASN A 425 -17.07 20.64 25.67
N ARG A 426 -16.52 21.68 25.02
CA ARG A 426 -17.04 23.06 25.15
C ARG A 426 -18.29 23.29 24.30
N LEU A 427 -18.45 22.52 23.21
CA LEU A 427 -19.49 22.77 22.19
C LEU A 427 -20.78 21.97 22.42
N PHE A 428 -20.74 20.87 23.18
CA PHE A 428 -21.92 20.03 23.44
C PHE A 428 -23.01 20.71 24.28
N GLU A 429 -22.70 21.77 25.03
CA GLU A 429 -23.71 22.50 25.82
C GLU A 429 -24.53 23.51 25.00
N HIS A 430 -23.97 24.06 23.92
CA HIS A 430 -24.65 25.08 23.10
C HIS A 430 -25.63 24.50 22.06
N GLY A 431 -25.63 23.18 21.84
CA GLY A 431 -26.50 22.52 20.85
C GLY A 431 -28.00 22.49 21.20
N ASN A 432 -28.39 22.89 22.42
CA ASN A 432 -29.77 22.81 22.91
C ASN A 432 -30.42 24.15 23.30
N MET A 433 -29.75 25.30 23.08
CA MET A 433 -30.36 26.61 23.32
C MET A 433 -30.91 27.20 22.02
N GLY A 434 -32.24 27.27 21.94
CA GLY A 434 -32.95 27.99 20.90
C GLY A 434 -32.56 29.48 20.85
N ARG A 435 -32.42 29.96 19.61
CA ARG A 435 -32.32 31.36 19.16
C ARG A 435 -32.50 32.44 20.24
N VAL A 436 -31.45 33.24 20.44
CA VAL A 436 -31.62 34.67 20.73
C VAL A 436 -30.73 35.45 19.76
N ALA A 437 -31.34 36.40 19.07
CA ALA A 437 -30.74 37.20 18.01
C ALA A 437 -30.01 38.43 18.58
N SER A 438 -28.94 38.82 17.88
CA SER A 438 -28.22 40.10 17.95
C SER A 438 -27.49 40.39 19.27
N PHE A 439 -26.17 40.59 19.21
CA PHE A 439 -25.47 41.80 19.68
C PHE A 439 -23.95 41.59 19.46
N SER A 440 -23.42 42.25 18.44
CA SER A 440 -21.99 42.55 18.34
C SER A 440 -21.67 43.73 19.27
N ASP A 441 -20.48 43.67 19.89
CA ASP A 441 -19.68 44.76 20.49
C ASP A 441 -19.46 44.83 22.02
N ASP A 442 -20.04 43.98 22.87
CA ASP A 442 -19.75 44.04 24.33
C ASP A 442 -19.39 42.67 24.98
N LEU A 443 -18.36 41.98 24.46
CA LEU A 443 -17.85 40.72 25.05
C LEU A 443 -16.73 40.91 26.10
N THR A 444 -16.44 42.13 26.54
CA THR A 444 -15.43 42.37 27.59
C THR A 444 -15.97 42.21 29.02
N HIS A 445 -17.28 42.02 29.21
CA HIS A 445 -17.91 42.03 30.54
C HIS A 445 -18.63 40.74 31.01
N LEU A 446 -18.54 39.62 30.28
CA LEU A 446 -19.07 38.30 30.71
C LEU A 446 -18.00 37.38 31.35
N ASN A 447 -17.07 37.94 32.14
CA ASN A 447 -15.80 37.28 32.43
C ASN A 447 -15.63 36.62 33.81
N ASN A 448 -16.67 36.27 34.58
CA ASN A 448 -16.41 35.65 35.90
C ASN A 448 -17.33 34.51 36.37
N THR A 449 -18.41 34.14 35.66
CA THR A 449 -19.30 33.04 36.13
C THR A 449 -19.27 31.78 35.27
N ASP A 450 -18.95 31.88 33.97
CA ASP A 450 -18.87 30.72 33.06
C ASP A 450 -17.44 30.15 32.91
N SER A 451 -16.42 30.81 33.48
CA SER A 451 -15.02 30.33 33.42
C SER A 451 -14.84 28.99 34.15
N ASP A 452 -15.59 28.75 35.23
CA ASP A 452 -15.43 27.57 36.07
C ASP A 452 -15.91 26.27 35.41
N LEU A 453 -16.81 26.34 34.41
CA LEU A 453 -17.39 25.16 33.74
C LEU A 453 -16.38 24.38 32.87
N PHE A 454 -15.36 25.08 32.34
CA PHE A 454 -14.39 24.49 31.41
C PHE A 454 -12.98 24.35 32.00
N GLN A 455 -12.84 24.70 33.28
CA GLN A 455 -11.62 24.51 34.04
C GLN A 455 -11.49 23.05 34.50
N ARG A 456 -10.27 22.52 34.45
CA ARG A 456 -9.91 21.18 34.94
C ARG A 456 -8.73 21.27 35.88
N MET A 457 -8.79 20.52 36.97
CA MET A 457 -7.69 20.39 37.92
C MET A 457 -6.99 19.05 37.73
N GLY A 458 -5.66 19.05 37.75
CA GLY A 458 -4.84 17.86 37.62
C GLY A 458 -3.77 17.78 38.70
N ILE A 459 -3.36 16.56 39.06
CA ILE A 459 -2.17 16.30 39.87
C ILE A 459 -1.30 15.24 39.21
N LEU A 460 0.02 15.45 39.19
CA LEU A 460 1.05 14.51 38.73
C LEU A 460 2.01 14.22 39.88
N ALA A 461 2.21 12.94 40.22
CA ALA A 461 3.21 12.53 41.20
C ALA A 461 4.05 11.36 40.68
N ALA A 462 5.33 11.30 41.06
CA ALA A 462 6.28 10.27 40.63
C ALA A 462 6.82 9.46 41.80
N PHE A 463 6.55 8.15 41.80
CA PHE A 463 6.92 7.21 42.85
C PHE A 463 8.01 6.25 42.37
N ASP A 464 8.89 5.84 43.27
CA ASP A 464 9.96 4.89 42.99
C ASP A 464 9.51 3.43 43.01
N SER A 465 8.33 3.14 43.56
CA SER A 465 7.75 1.80 43.67
C SER A 465 6.23 1.84 43.65
N TRP A 466 5.59 0.74 43.22
CA TRP A 466 4.14 0.61 43.17
C TRP A 466 3.51 0.62 44.57
N GLU A 467 4.18 0.01 45.55
CA GLU A 467 3.71 -0.07 46.93
C GLU A 467 3.54 1.32 47.55
N ARG A 468 4.49 2.24 47.30
CA ARG A 468 4.40 3.63 47.75
C ARG A 468 3.31 4.40 47.01
N ALA A 469 3.18 4.20 45.70
CA ALA A 469 2.09 4.80 44.93
C ALA A 469 0.72 4.38 45.49
N LYS A 470 0.58 3.12 45.91
CA LYS A 470 -0.65 2.57 46.51
C LYS A 470 -0.95 3.16 47.89
N SER A 471 0.06 3.33 48.76
CA SER A 471 -0.14 3.92 50.10
C SER A 471 -0.49 5.41 50.04
N SER A 472 0.11 6.15 49.11
CA SER A 472 -0.03 7.61 49.00
C SER A 472 -1.17 8.03 48.05
N PHE A 473 -1.89 7.08 47.44
CA PHE A 473 -2.97 7.36 46.48
C PHE A 473 -4.14 8.14 47.09
N ASP A 474 -4.52 7.83 48.34
CA ASP A 474 -5.59 8.55 49.03
C ASP A 474 -5.19 10.01 49.36
N GLU A 475 -3.89 10.27 49.59
CA GLU A 475 -3.35 11.63 49.77
C GLU A 475 -3.44 12.43 48.47
N LEU A 476 -3.18 11.81 47.31
CA LEU A 476 -3.36 12.44 45.98
C LEU A 476 -4.81 12.84 45.69
N LEU A 477 -5.78 12.19 46.34
CA LEU A 477 -7.22 12.50 46.20
C LEU A 477 -7.67 13.65 47.11
N SER A 478 -6.91 13.97 48.16
CA SER A 478 -7.25 15.02 49.15
C SER A 478 -7.48 16.42 48.54
N PRO A 479 -6.75 16.88 47.48
CA PRO A 479 -6.95 18.21 46.91
C PRO A 479 -8.25 18.36 46.12
N PHE A 480 -8.93 17.25 45.79
CA PHE A 480 -10.15 17.23 44.97
C PHE A 480 -11.42 17.12 45.80
N SER A 481 -11.38 17.56 47.06
CA SER A 481 -12.52 17.46 47.97
C SER A 481 -13.74 18.25 47.46
N PRO A 482 -14.96 17.70 47.56
CA PRO A 482 -16.16 18.47 47.28
C PRO A 482 -16.20 19.62 48.29
N THR A 483 -16.35 20.84 47.78
CA THR A 483 -16.67 22.01 48.59
C THR A 483 -18.07 21.83 49.15
N ASP A 484 -18.19 21.12 50.25
CA ASP A 484 -19.32 21.24 51.16
C ASP A 484 -18.85 22.00 52.41
N SER A 485 -19.63 23.01 52.74
CA SER A 485 -19.64 23.85 53.94
C SER A 485 -19.02 23.21 55.19
N ASP A 486 -17.80 23.60 55.54
CA ASP A 486 -17.33 23.82 56.92
C ASP A 486 -15.81 24.04 56.91
N ASP A 487 -15.38 25.29 56.82
CA ASP A 487 -14.08 25.74 57.36
C ASP A 487 -14.07 27.27 57.46
N LEU A 488 -14.95 27.78 58.31
CA LEU A 488 -14.91 29.16 58.81
C LEU A 488 -14.13 29.21 60.12
N SER A 489 -12.85 28.83 60.11
CA SER A 489 -11.97 29.12 61.26
C SER A 489 -10.48 28.98 60.94
N SER A 490 -9.94 29.88 60.12
CA SER A 490 -8.57 30.36 60.32
C SER A 490 -8.31 31.68 59.56
N ILE A 491 -8.38 32.78 60.31
CA ILE A 491 -7.48 33.95 60.27
C ILE A 491 -7.51 34.75 58.95
N THR A 492 -8.38 35.77 58.84
CA THR A 492 -8.06 37.20 59.08
C THR A 492 -6.74 37.69 58.44
N GLU A 493 -6.82 38.28 57.24
CA GLU A 493 -6.66 39.73 57.03
C GLU A 493 -6.87 40.13 55.55
N SER A 494 -7.72 41.15 55.35
CA SER A 494 -7.76 42.09 54.21
C SER A 494 -8.42 41.70 52.85
N ARG A 495 -9.76 41.79 52.80
CA ARG A 495 -10.59 42.77 52.03
C ARG A 495 -11.93 42.17 51.55
N PRO A 496 -13.05 42.90 51.65
CA PRO A 496 -14.39 42.34 51.46
C PRO A 496 -14.85 42.40 50.00
N ILE A 497 -15.42 41.31 49.49
CA ILE A 497 -16.31 41.34 48.31
C ILE A 497 -17.74 41.38 48.84
N ARG A 498 -18.42 42.51 48.61
CA ARG A 498 -19.83 42.73 48.96
C ARG A 498 -20.73 41.78 48.16
N ALA A 499 -21.47 40.94 48.84
CA ALA A 499 -22.70 40.37 48.32
C ALA A 499 -23.77 41.47 48.28
N TYR A 500 -24.18 41.89 47.08
CA TYR A 500 -25.45 42.61 46.90
C TYR A 500 -26.53 41.59 46.55
N GLY A 501 -27.25 41.14 47.58
CA GLY A 501 -28.64 40.76 47.39
C GLY A 501 -29.46 42.03 47.20
N ARG A 502 -30.03 42.23 46.01
CA ARG A 502 -31.19 43.10 45.84
C ARG A 502 -32.42 42.23 45.61
N GLN A 503 -33.28 42.24 46.60
CA GLN A 503 -34.69 41.89 46.47
C GLN A 503 -35.32 42.77 45.39
N TYR A 504 -35.84 42.15 44.34
CA TYR A 504 -37.02 42.66 43.63
C TYR A 504 -38.03 41.52 43.57
N SER A 505 -39.15 41.74 44.22
CA SER A 505 -40.39 40.99 44.07
C SER A 505 -41.03 41.33 42.71
N CYS A 506 -41.34 40.33 41.90
CA CYS A 506 -42.54 40.34 41.06
C CYS A 506 -42.85 38.92 40.54
N ASP A 507 -44.12 38.57 40.64
CA ASP A 507 -44.74 37.30 40.26
C ASP A 507 -44.49 36.91 38.79
N SER A 508 -44.16 35.64 38.54
CA SER A 508 -44.59 34.86 37.35
C SER A 508 -44.17 33.38 37.46
N PRO A 509 -44.93 32.44 36.86
CA PRO A 509 -44.99 31.06 37.30
C PRO A 509 -43.83 30.21 36.79
N SER A 510 -43.44 29.26 37.65
CA SER A 510 -42.60 28.09 37.41
C SER A 510 -42.53 27.59 35.96
N ILE A 511 -41.39 27.81 35.29
CA ILE A 511 -40.91 26.94 34.23
C ILE A 511 -40.03 25.87 34.89
N ARG A 512 -40.57 24.66 35.01
CA ARG A 512 -39.81 23.45 35.33
C ARG A 512 -38.82 23.17 34.20
N ILE A 513 -37.61 23.75 34.27
CA ILE A 513 -36.49 23.29 33.46
C ILE A 513 -36.05 21.94 34.05
N HIS A 514 -36.13 20.89 33.23
CA HIS A 514 -35.72 19.54 33.57
C HIS A 514 -34.25 19.51 34.03
N ASN A 515 -34.04 18.92 35.21
CA ASN A 515 -32.74 18.52 35.75
C ASN A 515 -32.10 17.41 34.90
N ASN A 516 -31.45 17.78 33.79
CA ASN A 516 -30.50 16.92 33.08
C ASN A 516 -29.14 17.64 32.96
N ARG A 517 -28.56 18.10 34.08
CA ARG A 517 -27.13 18.43 34.12
C ARG A 517 -26.36 17.11 34.12
N ILE A 518 -25.68 16.81 33.02
CA ILE A 518 -24.76 15.69 32.93
C ILE A 518 -23.61 15.99 33.91
N ASP A 519 -23.46 15.14 34.91
CA ASP A 519 -22.45 15.21 35.96
C ASP A 519 -21.05 14.86 35.39
N GLU A 520 -20.52 15.71 34.49
CA GLU A 520 -19.28 15.46 33.77
C GLU A 520 -18.08 15.67 34.70
N ALA A 521 -17.27 14.62 34.86
CA ALA A 521 -16.08 14.70 35.67
C ALA A 521 -14.98 15.57 35.07
N VAL A 522 -14.31 16.34 35.95
CA VAL A 522 -13.35 17.37 35.57
C VAL A 522 -11.90 17.06 35.97
N ASN A 523 -11.70 16.33 37.07
CA ASN A 523 -10.38 16.18 37.70
C ASN A 523 -9.51 15.10 37.05
N LEU A 524 -8.19 15.31 37.01
CA LEU A 524 -7.21 14.43 36.35
C LEU A 524 -6.15 13.96 37.36
N ILE A 525 -5.82 12.66 37.35
CA ILE A 525 -4.75 12.12 38.19
C ILE A 525 -3.72 11.43 37.31
N TYR A 526 -2.46 11.74 37.55
CA TYR A 526 -1.32 11.13 36.90
C TYR A 526 -0.36 10.56 37.95
N VAL A 527 -0.06 9.28 37.83
CA VAL A 527 0.84 8.57 38.73
C VAL A 527 1.94 7.94 37.89
N PHE A 528 3.16 8.43 38.07
CA PHE A 528 4.34 7.85 37.45
C PHE A 528 5.00 6.88 38.43
N ILE A 529 5.47 5.73 37.95
CA ILE A 529 6.11 4.68 38.74
C ILE A 529 7.41 4.26 38.04
N LYS A 530 8.50 4.21 38.80
CA LYS A 530 9.79 3.72 38.33
C LYS A 530 9.79 2.19 38.18
N ASP A 531 10.31 1.69 37.06
CA ASP A 531 10.57 0.26 36.85
C ASP A 531 12.09 0.03 36.81
N ASP A 532 12.62 -0.73 37.79
CA ASP A 532 14.05 -1.06 37.90
C ASP A 532 14.48 -2.22 36.97
N GLY A 533 13.63 -2.65 36.03
CA GLY A 533 13.99 -3.59 34.97
C GLY A 533 13.89 -5.07 35.36
N ASN A 534 13.45 -5.38 36.58
CA ASN A 534 13.18 -6.74 37.04
C ASN A 534 11.77 -7.25 36.66
N VAL A 535 10.91 -6.42 36.06
CA VAL A 535 9.47 -6.72 35.99
C VAL A 535 8.98 -7.26 34.64
N GLN A 536 9.86 -7.39 33.64
CA GLN A 536 9.46 -7.97 32.35
C GLN A 536 9.18 -9.48 32.38
N GLN A 537 9.41 -10.20 33.50
CA GLN A 537 9.32 -11.66 33.49
C GLN A 537 8.05 -12.30 34.07
N ASN A 538 7.23 -11.69 34.95
CA ASN A 538 6.10 -12.47 35.54
C ASN A 538 4.85 -11.72 36.07
N LEU A 539 4.70 -10.39 35.93
CA LEU A 539 3.47 -9.68 36.37
C LEU A 539 2.87 -8.85 35.24
N LYS A 540 1.60 -9.13 34.88
CA LYS A 540 0.80 -8.27 34.01
C LYS A 540 0.31 -7.07 34.82
N PHE A 541 1.05 -5.96 34.81
CA PHE A 541 0.63 -4.72 35.48
C PHE A 541 -0.75 -4.21 35.04
N GLU A 542 -1.19 -4.57 33.84
CA GLU A 542 -2.55 -4.32 33.35
C GLU A 542 -3.62 -4.78 34.36
N ASP A 543 -3.48 -6.01 34.85
CA ASP A 543 -4.44 -6.63 35.78
C ASP A 543 -4.32 -5.97 37.17
N VAL A 544 -3.09 -5.72 37.63
CA VAL A 544 -2.80 -5.11 38.94
C VAL A 544 -3.40 -3.70 39.06
N PHE A 545 -3.18 -2.85 38.06
CA PHE A 545 -3.70 -1.48 38.05
C PHE A 545 -5.22 -1.45 37.88
N LEU A 546 -5.76 -2.35 37.05
CA LEU A 546 -7.21 -2.47 36.86
C LEU A 546 -7.90 -2.87 38.17
N ASP A 547 -7.43 -3.90 38.85
CA ASP A 547 -7.99 -4.38 40.12
C ASP A 547 -7.94 -3.28 41.20
N PHE A 548 -6.82 -2.55 41.28
CA PHE A 548 -6.68 -1.44 42.23
C PHE A 548 -7.67 -0.31 41.94
N ILE A 549 -7.79 0.14 40.69
CA ILE A 549 -8.73 1.21 40.34
C ILE A 549 -10.18 0.77 40.51
N GLN A 550 -10.51 -0.49 40.20
CA GLN A 550 -11.85 -1.01 40.46
C GLN A 550 -12.17 -1.00 41.96
N SER A 551 -11.19 -1.29 42.84
CA SER A 551 -11.38 -1.20 44.30
C SER A 551 -11.63 0.23 44.81
N LYS A 552 -11.08 1.25 44.14
CA LYS A 552 -11.21 2.68 44.50
C LYS A 552 -12.26 3.43 43.66
N ARG A 553 -13.00 2.74 42.79
CA ARG A 553 -13.91 3.31 41.79
C ARG A 553 -14.93 4.29 42.39
N GLU A 554 -15.58 3.92 43.48
CA GLU A 554 -16.62 4.77 44.10
C GLU A 554 -16.02 6.04 44.73
N VAL A 555 -14.82 5.95 45.32
CA VAL A 555 -14.09 7.11 45.85
C VAL A 555 -13.70 8.06 44.72
N CYS A 556 -13.20 7.53 43.60
CA CYS A 556 -12.84 8.33 42.43
C CYS A 556 -14.07 9.01 41.78
N LYS A 557 -15.24 8.36 41.79
CA LYS A 557 -16.50 9.00 41.35
C LYS A 557 -16.89 10.15 42.29
N ALA A 558 -16.81 9.95 43.60
CA ALA A 558 -17.17 10.96 44.60
C ALA A 558 -16.28 12.21 44.52
N LYS A 559 -14.99 12.05 44.21
CA LYS A 559 -14.03 13.16 43.99
C LYS A 559 -14.06 13.74 42.57
N ASN A 560 -15.09 13.41 41.79
CA ASN A 560 -15.30 13.83 40.41
C ASN A 560 -14.09 13.64 39.47
N ILE A 561 -13.37 12.51 39.62
CA ILE A 561 -12.22 12.15 38.79
C ILE A 561 -12.68 11.70 37.40
N ARG A 562 -12.15 12.35 36.37
CA ARG A 562 -12.43 12.06 34.95
C ARG A 562 -11.58 10.92 34.43
N ARG A 563 -10.28 11.00 34.68
CA ARG A 563 -9.28 10.03 34.22
C ARG A 563 -8.16 9.87 35.23
N ILE A 564 -7.63 8.66 35.28
CA ILE A 564 -6.43 8.30 36.05
C ILE A 564 -5.47 7.66 35.06
N THR A 565 -4.25 8.16 35.00
CA THR A 565 -3.21 7.63 34.11
C THR A 565 -2.05 7.12 34.96
N PHE A 566 -1.73 5.83 34.83
CA PHE A 566 -0.51 5.26 35.37
C PHE A 566 0.56 5.22 34.27
N SER A 567 1.78 5.58 34.62
CA SER A 567 2.93 5.51 33.72
C SER A 567 4.04 4.70 34.35
N LEU A 568 4.57 3.70 33.62
CA LEU A 568 5.74 2.93 34.01
C LEU A 568 6.92 3.39 33.16
N GLY A 569 8.03 3.79 33.78
CA GLY A 569 9.26 4.09 33.02
C GLY A 569 10.42 3.20 33.45
N ALA A 570 10.97 2.50 32.47
CA ALA A 570 12.20 1.73 32.58
C ALA A 570 13.36 2.48 31.89
N LYS A 571 14.57 2.29 32.39
CA LYS A 571 15.77 2.93 31.80
C LYS A 571 15.92 2.48 30.34
N ARG A 572 16.22 3.44 29.45
CA ARG A 572 16.37 3.24 27.98
C ARG A 572 15.08 2.84 27.24
N GLN A 573 13.92 3.03 27.84
CA GLN A 573 12.63 2.74 27.20
C GLN A 573 11.68 3.94 27.32
N PHE A 574 10.73 4.05 26.39
CA PHE A 574 9.67 5.04 26.48
C PHE A 574 8.67 4.66 27.57
N PRO A 575 8.08 5.62 28.32
CA PRO A 575 7.14 5.29 29.37
C PRO A 575 5.88 4.63 28.80
N VAL A 576 5.45 3.55 29.44
CA VAL A 576 4.22 2.83 29.11
C VAL A 576 3.06 3.49 29.84
N TYR A 577 2.00 3.86 29.12
CA TYR A 577 0.85 4.59 29.68
C TYR A 577 -0.39 3.70 29.75
N TYR A 578 -1.05 3.70 30.90
CA TYR A 578 -2.33 3.03 31.16
C TYR A 578 -3.36 4.05 31.62
N THR A 579 -4.42 4.26 30.83
CA THR A 579 -5.40 5.33 31.10
C THR A 579 -6.77 4.74 31.42
N TYR A 580 -7.29 5.04 32.61
CA TYR A 580 -8.60 4.61 33.11
C TYR A 580 -9.56 5.79 33.14
N ARG A 581 -10.80 5.65 32.65
CA ARG A 581 -11.73 6.79 32.50
C ARG A 581 -13.14 6.53 33.03
N LYS A 582 -13.76 7.56 33.65
CA LYS A 582 -15.13 7.50 34.21
C LYS A 582 -16.17 7.01 33.18
N ARG A 583 -16.07 7.46 31.91
CA ARG A 583 -17.06 7.13 30.85
C ARG A 583 -17.17 5.64 30.51
N ILE A 584 -16.12 4.86 30.77
CA ILE A 584 -16.08 3.40 30.62
C ILE A 584 -15.98 2.73 31.99
N ASN A 585 -16.57 3.35 33.03
CA ASN A 585 -16.60 2.82 34.39
C ASN A 585 -15.20 2.54 34.98
N PHE A 586 -14.22 3.38 34.65
CA PHE A 586 -12.82 3.20 35.04
C PHE A 586 -12.21 1.88 34.59
N GLN A 587 -12.68 1.33 33.45
CA GLN A 587 -11.89 0.38 32.67
C GLN A 587 -10.76 1.11 31.94
N GLU A 588 -9.74 0.36 31.53
CA GLU A 588 -8.65 0.88 30.72
C GLU A 588 -9.15 1.21 29.31
N ASP A 589 -8.82 2.40 28.82
CA ASP A 589 -8.96 2.71 27.40
C ASP A 589 -7.66 2.43 26.66
N LYS A 590 -7.61 1.27 25.99
CA LYS A 590 -6.46 0.81 25.21
C LYS A 590 -6.12 1.72 24.02
N ILE A 591 -7.02 2.60 23.58
CA ILE A 591 -6.72 3.61 22.54
C ILE A 591 -5.63 4.57 23.02
N TYR A 592 -5.57 4.84 24.32
CA TYR A 592 -4.56 5.72 24.93
C TYR A 592 -3.36 4.93 25.48
N ARG A 593 -3.27 3.63 25.18
CA ARG A 593 -2.13 2.83 25.61
C ARG A 593 -0.87 3.37 24.92
N ASN A 594 0.18 3.60 25.70
CA ASN A 594 1.43 4.20 25.23
C ASN A 594 1.30 5.63 24.62
N LEU A 595 0.16 6.30 24.82
CA LEU A 595 -0.08 7.67 24.39
C LEU A 595 -0.38 8.55 25.61
N GLU A 596 0.35 9.64 25.79
CA GLU A 596 0.00 10.66 26.77
C GLU A 596 -1.38 11.27 26.43
N PRO A 597 -2.40 11.14 27.31
CA PRO A 597 -3.77 11.53 26.99
C PRO A 597 -4.01 13.00 26.65
N ALA A 598 -3.11 13.91 27.01
CA ALA A 598 -3.18 15.31 26.57
C ALA A 598 -2.89 15.47 25.07
N LEU A 599 -2.02 14.63 24.49
CA LEU A 599 -1.64 14.68 23.07
C LEU A 599 -2.76 14.17 22.15
N ALA A 600 -3.70 13.38 22.65
CA ALA A 600 -4.80 12.83 21.86
C ALA A 600 -5.73 13.90 21.25
N TYR A 601 -5.84 15.07 21.90
CA TYR A 601 -6.57 16.21 21.34
C TYR A 601 -5.85 16.78 20.11
N GLN A 602 -4.52 16.93 20.17
CA GLN A 602 -3.70 17.38 19.04
C GLN A 602 -3.73 16.41 17.86
N LEU A 603 -3.75 15.10 18.16
CA LEU A 603 -3.89 14.04 17.15
C LEU A 603 -5.32 13.94 16.57
N GLU A 604 -6.28 14.69 17.11
CA GLU A 604 -7.69 14.69 16.72
C GLU A 604 -8.35 13.30 16.74
N VAL A 605 -7.96 12.45 17.71
CA VAL A 605 -8.49 11.07 17.85
C VAL A 605 -10.02 11.04 17.94
N TYR A 606 -10.65 12.13 18.41
CA TYR A 606 -12.11 12.27 18.48
C TYR A 606 -12.82 12.19 17.12
N ARG A 607 -12.15 12.51 16.00
CA ARG A 607 -12.72 12.39 14.65
C ARG A 607 -12.81 10.94 14.16
N LEU A 608 -12.12 10.01 14.83
CA LEU A 608 -12.13 8.58 14.53
C LEU A 608 -13.31 7.82 15.17
N ARG A 609 -14.26 8.51 15.82
CA ARG A 609 -15.37 7.89 16.59
C ARG A 609 -16.30 6.96 15.79
N SER A 610 -16.32 7.06 14.47
CA SER A 610 -17.05 6.15 13.56
C SER A 610 -16.43 4.75 13.47
N PHE A 611 -15.23 4.57 14.02
CA PHE A 611 -14.47 3.32 13.99
C PHE A 611 -14.27 2.77 15.41
N ASP A 612 -14.22 1.45 15.51
CA ASP A 612 -13.65 0.73 16.64
C ASP A 612 -12.15 0.65 16.44
N LEU A 613 -11.39 1.27 17.34
CA LEU A 613 -9.96 1.47 17.20
C LEU A 613 -9.18 0.43 18.00
N GLU A 614 -8.14 -0.09 17.38
CA GLU A 614 -7.11 -0.93 17.99
C GLU A 614 -5.76 -0.22 17.81
N PHE A 615 -5.04 0.01 18.91
CA PHE A 615 -3.70 0.60 18.86
C PHE A 615 -2.70 -0.43 18.35
N VAL A 616 -1.91 -0.05 17.32
CA VAL A 616 -0.85 -0.89 16.77
C VAL A 616 0.49 -0.40 17.34
N PRO A 617 1.27 -1.25 18.05
CA PRO A 617 2.56 -0.84 18.59
C PRO A 617 3.53 -0.38 17.48
N THR A 618 4.17 0.77 17.71
CA THR A 618 5.17 1.38 16.81
C THR A 618 6.54 1.44 17.48
N SER A 619 7.61 1.38 16.68
CA SER A 619 8.98 1.60 17.18
C SER A 619 9.24 3.09 17.39
N ASN A 620 8.72 3.93 16.49
CA ASN A 620 8.75 5.38 16.61
C ASN A 620 7.53 5.93 17.37
N HIS A 621 7.74 6.38 18.60
CA HIS A 621 6.71 6.97 19.46
C HIS A 621 6.19 8.35 19.00
N LYS A 622 6.75 8.96 17.96
CA LYS A 622 6.19 10.19 17.35
C LYS A 622 4.92 9.91 16.54
N THR A 623 4.85 8.72 15.94
CA THR A 623 3.74 8.30 15.06
C THR A 623 2.89 7.27 15.78
N HIS A 624 1.59 7.55 15.89
CA HIS A 624 0.62 6.66 16.50
C HIS A 624 -0.21 6.02 15.40
N ILE A 625 -0.21 4.69 15.33
CA ILE A 625 -0.99 3.94 14.34
C ILE A 625 -2.19 3.29 15.02
N TYR A 626 -3.36 3.53 14.46
CA TYR A 626 -4.60 2.87 14.86
C TYR A 626 -5.16 2.04 13.71
N LEU A 627 -5.48 0.78 13.97
CA LEU A 627 -6.33 -0.02 13.11
C LEU A 627 -7.79 0.27 13.46
N GLY A 628 -8.51 0.93 12.55
CA GLY A 628 -9.93 1.21 12.70
C GLY A 628 -10.79 0.22 11.94
N LYS A 629 -11.79 -0.35 12.62
CA LYS A 629 -12.88 -1.15 12.04
C LYS A 629 -14.15 -0.31 12.02
N ALA A 630 -14.78 -0.12 10.87
CA ALA A 630 -15.99 0.70 10.81
C ALA A 630 -17.12 0.11 11.67
N LYS A 631 -17.81 0.95 12.43
CA LYS A 631 -18.97 0.53 13.23
C LYS A 631 -20.15 0.25 12.32
N VAL A 632 -20.66 -0.98 12.35
CA VAL A 632 -21.82 -1.42 11.55
C VAL A 632 -23.07 -1.44 12.44
N HIS A 633 -24.20 -0.93 11.94
CA HIS A 633 -25.46 -0.93 12.68
C HIS A 633 -26.05 -2.34 12.89
N ASN A 634 -25.77 -3.29 11.99
CA ASN A 634 -26.18 -4.69 12.08
C ASN A 634 -25.00 -5.62 12.40
N LYS A 635 -24.98 -6.19 13.62
CA LYS A 635 -23.90 -7.08 14.11
C LYS A 635 -23.77 -8.45 13.40
N GLN A 636 -24.64 -8.76 12.44
CA GLN A 636 -24.61 -10.05 11.71
C GLN A 636 -23.61 -10.06 10.55
N HIS A 637 -23.15 -8.89 10.08
CA HIS A 637 -22.16 -8.78 9.01
C HIS A 637 -20.85 -8.21 9.56
N ASP A 638 -19.74 -8.85 9.20
CA ASP A 638 -18.40 -8.33 9.48
C ASP A 638 -18.22 -6.96 8.80
N ALA A 639 -17.51 -6.05 9.47
CA ALA A 639 -17.17 -4.74 8.91
C ALA A 639 -16.32 -4.93 7.65
N VAL A 640 -16.77 -4.39 6.52
CA VAL A 640 -16.00 -4.43 5.27
C VAL A 640 -14.87 -3.39 5.28
N ASP A 641 -15.08 -2.26 5.96
CA ASP A 641 -14.16 -1.13 6.01
C ASP A 641 -13.19 -1.25 7.19
N HIS A 642 -11.92 -1.50 6.86
CA HIS A 642 -10.79 -1.50 7.77
C HIS A 642 -9.77 -0.48 7.29
N ARG A 643 -9.21 0.34 8.19
CA ARG A 643 -8.21 1.36 7.81
C ARG A 643 -7.11 1.48 8.85
N PHE A 644 -5.90 1.76 8.40
CA PHE A 644 -4.85 2.29 9.26
C PHE A 644 -4.95 3.82 9.30
N PHE A 645 -4.95 4.38 10.51
CA PHE A 645 -4.85 5.81 10.77
C PHE A 645 -3.48 6.09 11.41
N ALA A 646 -2.55 6.66 10.66
CA ALA A 646 -1.27 7.12 11.17
C ALA A 646 -1.37 8.60 11.56
N ARG A 647 -1.04 8.93 12.81
CA ARG A 647 -1.21 10.27 13.37
C ARG A 647 0.09 10.73 14.01
N SER A 648 0.62 11.86 13.56
CA SER A 648 1.93 12.37 13.99
C SER A 648 1.86 13.86 14.33
N ILE A 649 2.68 14.29 15.29
CA ILE A 649 2.82 15.69 15.70
C ILE A 649 4.22 16.17 15.35
N ILE A 650 4.31 17.32 14.68
CA ILE A 650 5.57 17.93 14.24
C ILE A 650 5.81 19.20 15.07
N ARG A 651 7.03 19.29 15.63
CA ARG A 651 7.49 20.38 16.51
C ARG A 651 8.79 20.96 15.95
N HIS A 652 9.25 22.08 16.49
CA HIS A 652 10.45 22.78 16.03
C HIS A 652 11.72 22.23 16.70
N SER A 653 12.76 21.91 15.94
CA SER A 653 14.03 21.37 16.48
C SER A 653 14.92 22.45 17.09
N ASP A 654 14.85 23.68 16.58
CA ASP A 654 15.82 24.72 16.92
C ASP A 654 15.46 25.43 18.23
N PHE A 655 16.47 25.60 19.08
CA PHE A 655 16.37 26.22 20.41
C PHE A 655 16.55 27.75 20.37
N ILE A 656 16.79 28.32 19.17
CA ILE A 656 17.26 29.70 19.00
C ILE A 656 16.26 30.58 18.24
N THR A 657 15.62 30.09 17.17
CA THR A 657 14.66 30.90 16.40
C THR A 657 13.24 30.69 16.90
N LYS A 658 12.50 31.79 17.15
CA LYS A 658 11.06 31.74 17.45
C LYS A 658 10.21 31.31 16.24
N GLU A 659 10.80 31.31 15.05
CA GLU A 659 10.14 31.10 13.77
C GLU A 659 10.85 30.00 12.98
N ALA A 660 10.05 29.09 12.42
CA ALA A 660 10.52 28.01 11.57
C ALA A 660 10.64 28.52 10.13
N SER A 661 11.79 28.30 9.48
CA SER A 661 11.92 28.58 8.05
C SER A 661 11.04 27.63 7.24
N TYR A 662 10.55 28.11 6.10
CA TYR A 662 9.76 27.30 5.18
C TYR A 662 10.52 26.03 4.71
N GLU A 663 11.82 26.15 4.45
CA GLU A 663 12.66 25.03 4.02
C GLU A 663 12.80 23.97 5.11
N TYR A 664 13.00 24.39 6.36
CA TYR A 664 13.04 23.48 7.49
C TYR A 664 11.72 22.70 7.61
N LEU A 665 10.58 23.38 7.56
CA LEU A 665 9.27 22.73 7.67
C LEU A 665 8.99 21.76 6.53
N LYS A 666 9.40 22.11 5.31
CA LYS A 666 9.28 21.21 4.16
C LYS A 666 10.08 19.93 4.39
N ASN A 667 11.33 20.05 4.80
CA ASN A 667 12.19 18.90 5.07
C ASN A 667 11.67 18.07 6.26
N GLU A 668 11.12 18.71 7.29
CA GLU A 668 10.54 18.03 8.44
C GLU A 668 9.19 17.34 8.16
N ALA A 669 8.35 17.97 7.35
CA ALA A 669 7.12 17.35 6.85
C ALA A 669 7.46 16.06 6.09
N GLU A 670 8.45 16.16 5.21
CA GLU A 670 8.91 15.06 4.37
C GLU A 670 9.51 13.94 5.25
N ARG A 671 10.40 14.28 6.19
CA ARG A 671 10.96 13.32 7.14
C ARG A 671 9.88 12.60 7.94
N THR A 672 8.94 13.34 8.53
CA THR A 672 7.88 12.76 9.37
C THR A 672 6.92 11.89 8.55
N LEU A 673 6.61 12.29 7.30
CA LEU A 673 5.82 11.48 6.39
C LEU A 673 6.53 10.15 6.09
N LEU A 674 7.84 10.18 5.82
CA LEU A 674 8.62 8.97 5.59
C LEU A 674 8.64 8.07 6.84
N GLU A 675 8.90 8.64 8.02
CA GLU A 675 8.82 7.91 9.30
C GLU A 675 7.43 7.26 9.50
N ALA A 676 6.35 7.97 9.19
CA ALA A 676 4.99 7.43 9.30
C ALA A 676 4.70 6.33 8.27
N MET A 677 5.24 6.45 7.05
CA MET A 677 5.15 5.42 6.02
C MET A 677 5.96 4.17 6.38
N ASP A 678 7.13 4.35 6.99
CA ASP A 678 7.95 3.24 7.48
C ASP A 678 7.22 2.45 8.59
N GLU A 679 6.63 3.15 9.56
CA GLU A 679 5.82 2.53 10.63
C GLU A 679 4.54 1.86 10.08
N LEU A 680 3.90 2.47 9.08
CA LEU A 680 2.76 1.85 8.40
C LEU A 680 3.17 0.56 7.70
N GLU A 681 4.32 0.53 7.02
CA GLU A 681 4.82 -0.71 6.42
C GLU A 681 5.00 -1.81 7.47
N ILE A 682 5.48 -1.47 8.68
CA ILE A 682 5.55 -2.41 9.81
C ILE A 682 4.16 -2.87 10.23
N ALA A 683 3.19 -1.95 10.33
CA ALA A 683 1.80 -2.28 10.64
C ALA A 683 1.16 -3.22 9.61
N PHE A 684 1.65 -3.27 8.36
CA PHE A 684 1.19 -4.25 7.36
C PHE A 684 1.56 -5.71 7.68
N SER A 685 2.37 -5.96 8.70
CA SER A 685 2.57 -7.31 9.27
C SER A 685 1.36 -7.83 10.07
N HIS A 686 0.43 -6.94 10.45
CA HIS A 686 -0.76 -7.30 11.21
C HIS A 686 -1.69 -8.25 10.42
N PRO A 687 -2.33 -9.27 11.06
CA PRO A 687 -3.16 -10.25 10.34
C PRO A 687 -4.30 -9.65 9.50
N LEU A 688 -4.84 -8.50 9.93
CA LEU A 688 -5.93 -7.80 9.25
C LEU A 688 -5.44 -6.74 8.25
N ALA A 689 -4.13 -6.54 8.09
CA ALA A 689 -3.58 -5.53 7.17
C ALA A 689 -4.01 -5.76 5.71
N ASN A 690 -4.14 -7.01 5.28
CA ASN A 690 -4.59 -7.32 3.91
C ASN A 690 -6.01 -6.83 3.61
N LYS A 691 -6.84 -6.66 4.65
CA LYS A 691 -8.21 -6.12 4.55
C LYS A 691 -8.26 -4.60 4.59
N THR A 692 -7.16 -3.90 4.93
CA THR A 692 -7.21 -2.44 5.06
C THR A 692 -7.26 -1.74 3.71
N ASP A 693 -7.96 -0.63 3.66
CA ASP A 693 -8.14 0.21 2.48
C ASP A 693 -8.31 1.67 2.91
N CYS A 694 -8.06 2.62 2.00
CA CYS A 694 -8.22 4.05 2.26
C CYS A 694 -7.52 4.50 3.56
N ASN A 695 -6.28 4.03 3.75
CA ASN A 695 -5.47 4.39 4.90
C ASN A 695 -5.28 5.91 4.94
N HIS A 696 -5.20 6.46 6.14
CA HIS A 696 -5.22 7.89 6.39
C HIS A 696 -4.00 8.32 7.19
N VAL A 697 -3.32 9.36 6.72
CA VAL A 697 -2.20 9.99 7.42
C VAL A 697 -2.61 11.38 7.89
N PHE A 698 -2.42 11.68 9.17
CA PHE A 698 -2.66 12.99 9.76
C PHE A 698 -1.39 13.53 10.39
N MET A 699 -0.95 14.70 9.95
CA MET A 699 0.21 15.41 10.49
C MET A 699 -0.21 16.77 11.06
N CYS A 700 0.08 16.99 12.33
CA CYS A 700 -0.22 18.25 13.02
C CYS A 700 1.07 19.05 13.27
N PHE A 701 1.25 20.16 12.55
CA PHE A 701 2.29 21.14 12.81
C PHE A 701 1.87 22.06 13.94
N VAL A 702 2.62 22.00 15.03
CA VAL A 702 2.41 22.88 16.19
C VAL A 702 3.03 24.28 15.98
N PRO A 703 4.22 24.44 15.35
CA PRO A 703 4.80 25.77 15.12
C PRO A 703 3.96 26.63 14.18
N THR A 704 4.05 27.96 14.35
CA THR A 704 3.46 28.93 13.41
C THR A 704 4.46 29.23 12.29
N VAL A 705 3.98 29.27 11.05
CA VAL A 705 4.78 29.37 9.84
C VAL A 705 4.54 30.70 9.12
N CYS A 706 5.60 31.36 8.67
CA CYS A 706 5.53 32.53 7.78
C CYS A 706 5.58 32.07 6.32
N ILE A 707 4.42 31.87 5.67
CA ILE A 707 4.36 31.40 4.27
C ILE A 707 3.09 31.90 3.58
N GLU A 708 3.18 32.12 2.26
CA GLU A 708 2.02 32.30 1.40
C GLU A 708 1.31 30.95 1.11
N PRO A 709 -0.03 30.84 1.28
CA PRO A 709 -0.73 29.57 1.14
C PRO A 709 -0.62 28.89 -0.24
N ALA A 710 -0.44 29.64 -1.32
CA ALA A 710 -0.26 29.07 -2.66
C ALA A 710 1.02 28.22 -2.79
N LYS A 711 2.12 28.65 -2.13
CA LYS A 711 3.40 27.91 -2.10
C LYS A 711 3.28 26.59 -1.33
N LEU A 712 2.39 26.53 -0.34
CA LEU A 712 2.12 25.31 0.41
C LEU A 712 1.53 24.22 -0.49
N GLU A 713 0.55 24.56 -1.33
CA GLU A 713 -0.08 23.61 -2.25
C GLU A 713 0.93 23.02 -3.25
N GLU A 714 1.79 23.85 -3.83
CA GLU A 714 2.85 23.42 -4.76
C GLU A 714 3.88 22.49 -4.09
N SER A 715 4.29 22.81 -2.86
CA SER A 715 5.22 22.01 -2.09
C SER A 715 4.67 20.61 -1.79
N VAL A 716 3.43 20.55 -1.31
CA VAL A 716 2.75 19.30 -1.00
C VAL A 716 2.54 18.47 -2.28
N ARG A 717 2.16 19.11 -3.39
CA ARG A 717 2.03 18.42 -4.69
C ARG A 717 3.35 17.77 -5.11
N THR A 718 4.45 18.49 -5.03
CA THR A 718 5.79 17.99 -5.39
C THR A 718 6.19 16.81 -4.50
N MET A 719 5.92 16.89 -3.20
CA MET A 719 6.20 15.82 -2.24
C MET A 719 5.37 14.56 -2.53
N VAL A 720 4.07 14.68 -2.76
CA VAL A 720 3.19 13.53 -3.03
C VAL A 720 3.56 12.86 -4.37
N LEU A 721 3.87 13.63 -5.41
CA LEU A 721 4.30 13.08 -6.70
C LEU A 721 5.62 12.30 -6.58
N ARG A 722 6.55 12.77 -5.74
CA ARG A 722 7.82 12.08 -5.47
C ARG A 722 7.61 10.70 -4.82
N TYR A 723 6.66 10.59 -3.89
CA TYR A 723 6.39 9.37 -3.12
C TYR A 723 5.15 8.59 -3.53
N GLY A 724 4.53 8.94 -4.66
CA GLY A 724 3.21 8.43 -5.07
C GLY A 724 3.12 6.90 -5.11
N ILE A 725 4.15 6.22 -5.64
CA ILE A 725 4.20 4.75 -5.72
C ILE A 725 4.13 4.12 -4.33
N ARG A 726 4.85 4.70 -3.36
CA ARG A 726 4.93 4.16 -2.00
C ARG A 726 3.65 4.44 -1.22
N LEU A 727 3.07 5.63 -1.37
CA LEU A 727 1.75 5.98 -0.83
C LEU A 727 0.65 5.04 -1.35
N TRP A 728 0.67 4.75 -2.64
CA TRP A 728 -0.25 3.81 -3.29
C TRP A 728 -0.09 2.38 -2.76
N LYS A 729 1.15 1.89 -2.63
CA LYS A 729 1.43 0.56 -2.06
C LYS A 729 0.92 0.42 -0.63
N LEU A 730 1.01 1.50 0.15
CA LEU A 730 0.48 1.58 1.52
C LEU A 730 -1.02 1.86 1.57
N ARG A 731 -1.71 1.93 0.43
CA ARG A 731 -3.14 2.24 0.31
C ARG A 731 -3.53 3.56 1.01
N ILE A 732 -2.61 4.53 1.05
CA ILE A 732 -2.86 5.86 1.61
C ILE A 732 -3.60 6.69 0.58
N LEU A 733 -4.94 6.71 0.67
CA LEU A 733 -5.80 7.44 -0.27
C LEU A 733 -6.20 8.82 0.24
N GLN A 734 -6.06 9.05 1.54
CA GLN A 734 -6.36 10.33 2.17
C GLN A 734 -5.21 10.76 3.08
N ALA A 735 -4.84 12.04 3.01
CA ALA A 735 -3.87 12.62 3.94
C ALA A 735 -4.27 14.03 4.35
N GLU A 736 -3.97 14.36 5.59
CA GLU A 736 -4.29 15.64 6.22
C GLU A 736 -3.08 16.28 6.85
N LEU A 737 -2.92 17.56 6.57
CA LEU A 737 -1.87 18.40 7.12
C LEU A 737 -2.50 19.62 7.77
N LYS A 738 -2.33 19.76 9.08
CA LYS A 738 -2.79 20.92 9.86
C LYS A 738 -1.60 21.79 10.22
N MET A 739 -1.67 23.09 9.95
CA MET A 739 -0.63 24.04 10.33
C MET A 739 -1.19 25.44 10.57
N THR A 740 -0.55 26.22 11.43
CA THR A 740 -0.89 27.63 11.64
C THR A 740 0.01 28.51 10.78
N ILE A 741 -0.58 29.32 9.90
CA ILE A 741 0.14 30.17 8.95
C ILE A 741 -0.14 31.64 9.27
N ARG A 742 0.88 32.49 9.09
CA ARG A 742 0.75 33.93 8.97
C ARG A 742 1.49 34.39 7.71
N ILE A 743 1.02 35.43 7.04
CA ILE A 743 1.58 35.91 5.76
C ILE A 743 2.84 36.75 6.02
N THR A 744 2.75 37.66 6.98
CA THR A 744 3.86 38.48 7.50
C THR A 744 4.01 38.26 9.01
N PRO A 745 5.17 38.58 9.62
CA PRO A 745 5.37 38.41 11.06
C PRO A 745 4.30 39.10 11.93
N ASP A 746 3.77 40.24 11.47
CA ASP A 746 2.75 41.03 12.17
C ASP A 746 1.30 40.66 11.81
N SER A 747 1.10 39.76 10.84
CA SER A 747 -0.24 39.33 10.43
C SER A 747 -0.87 38.33 11.40
N GLU A 748 -2.20 38.24 11.37
CA GLU A 748 -2.96 37.30 12.18
C GLU A 748 -2.57 35.84 11.89
N ARG A 749 -2.63 35.02 12.93
CA ARG A 749 -2.35 33.58 12.86
C ARG A 749 -3.60 32.84 12.43
N ILE A 750 -3.56 32.21 11.26
CA ILE A 750 -4.70 31.53 10.66
C ILE A 750 -4.40 30.02 10.59
N PRO A 751 -5.25 29.14 11.14
CA PRO A 751 -5.10 27.70 10.97
C PRO A 751 -5.52 27.30 9.56
N PHE A 752 -4.60 26.68 8.84
CA PHE A 752 -4.83 26.08 7.53
C PHE A 752 -4.81 24.56 7.63
N ARG A 753 -5.63 23.94 6.78
CA ARG A 753 -5.67 22.49 6.59
C ARG A 753 -5.55 22.14 5.12
N VAL A 754 -4.58 21.31 4.80
CA VAL A 754 -4.46 20.71 3.47
C VAL A 754 -5.06 19.31 3.53
N PHE A 755 -6.05 19.04 2.70
CA PHE A 755 -6.69 17.74 2.54
C PHE A 755 -6.31 17.17 1.17
N LEU A 756 -5.71 16.00 1.17
CA LEU A 756 -5.28 15.28 -0.01
C LEU A 756 -6.19 14.08 -0.22
N THR A 757 -6.71 13.91 -1.44
CA THR A 757 -7.51 12.75 -1.82
C THR A 757 -7.02 12.15 -3.13
N TYR A 758 -6.86 10.83 -3.13
CA TYR A 758 -6.44 10.04 -4.30
C TYR A 758 -7.38 8.84 -4.53
N GLU A 759 -8.66 9.00 -4.19
CA GLU A 759 -9.64 7.91 -4.21
C GLU A 759 -9.84 7.28 -5.59
N SER A 760 -9.64 8.06 -6.65
CA SER A 760 -9.81 7.63 -8.04
C SER A 760 -8.63 6.80 -8.57
N GLY A 761 -7.46 6.89 -7.93
CA GLY A 761 -6.27 6.13 -8.31
C GLY A 761 -5.48 6.67 -9.51
N TYR A 762 -5.86 7.82 -10.07
CA TYR A 762 -5.13 8.49 -11.16
C TYR A 762 -4.99 10.00 -10.97
N TYR A 763 -5.84 10.63 -10.15
CA TYR A 763 -5.82 12.08 -9.94
C TYR A 763 -5.71 12.40 -8.44
N LEU A 764 -4.70 13.19 -8.09
CA LEU A 764 -4.53 13.74 -6.75
C LEU A 764 -5.29 15.07 -6.65
N ASP A 765 -6.37 15.07 -5.88
CA ASP A 765 -7.05 16.30 -5.53
C ASP A 765 -6.50 16.87 -4.21
N ILE A 766 -6.05 18.12 -4.28
CA ILE A 766 -5.53 18.89 -3.14
C ILE A 766 -6.52 20.01 -2.84
N SER A 767 -7.13 19.96 -1.66
CA SER A 767 -8.08 20.96 -1.17
C SER A 767 -7.50 21.71 0.02
N LEU A 768 -7.41 23.04 -0.09
CA LEU A 768 -6.90 23.91 0.96
C LEU A 768 -8.06 24.59 1.71
N TYR A 769 -8.07 24.46 3.02
CA TYR A 769 -9.08 25.04 3.90
C TYR A 769 -8.47 25.99 4.92
N ARG A 770 -9.22 27.03 5.27
CA ARG A 770 -9.01 27.82 6.48
C ARG A 770 -10.06 27.44 7.53
N GLU A 771 -9.65 27.35 8.79
CA GLU A 771 -10.56 27.12 9.91
C GLU A 771 -11.18 28.46 10.33
N VAL A 772 -12.50 28.63 10.16
CA VAL A 772 -13.20 29.89 10.43
C VAL A 772 -14.37 29.65 11.36
N THR A 773 -14.54 30.49 12.37
CA THR A 773 -15.71 30.46 13.25
C THR A 773 -16.90 31.07 12.54
N ASN A 774 -17.94 30.26 12.33
CA ASN A 774 -19.19 30.73 11.76
C ASN A 774 -19.89 31.64 12.79
N GLN A 775 -20.07 32.92 12.43
CA GLN A 775 -20.67 33.92 13.31
C GLN A 775 -22.13 33.60 13.69
N ALA A 776 -22.85 32.82 12.88
CA ALA A 776 -24.24 32.46 13.13
C ALA A 776 -24.40 31.29 14.12
N THR A 777 -23.43 30.36 14.15
CA THR A 777 -23.52 29.13 14.96
C THR A 777 -22.47 29.07 16.08
N GLY A 778 -21.50 29.99 16.11
CA GLY A 778 -20.36 29.95 17.02
C GLY A 778 -19.40 28.77 16.77
N GLN A 779 -19.66 27.96 15.75
CA GLN A 779 -18.94 26.72 15.46
C GLN A 779 -17.85 26.97 14.42
N THR A 780 -16.66 26.44 14.65
CA THR A 780 -15.57 26.47 13.66
C THR A 780 -15.84 25.46 12.54
N ILE A 781 -15.90 25.97 11.32
CA ILE A 781 -16.12 25.21 10.08
C ILE A 781 -14.89 25.29 9.17
N PHE A 782 -14.80 24.33 8.26
CA PHE A 782 -13.85 24.40 7.15
C PHE A 782 -14.40 25.29 6.05
N GLN A 783 -13.59 26.27 5.62
CA GLN A 783 -13.91 27.10 4.45
C GLN A 783 -12.81 26.94 3.40
N SER A 784 -13.20 26.57 2.18
CA SER A 784 -12.28 26.43 1.05
C SER A 784 -11.60 27.75 0.75
N TYR A 785 -10.27 27.73 0.60
CA TYR A 785 -9.48 28.93 0.35
C TYR A 785 -9.35 29.23 -1.16
N THR A 786 -9.31 28.20 -2.00
CA THR A 786 -9.10 28.34 -3.45
C THR A 786 -10.38 28.83 -4.15
N LEU A 787 -10.30 29.99 -4.83
CA LEU A 787 -11.45 30.59 -5.52
C LEU A 787 -11.96 29.67 -6.65
N GLY A 788 -13.26 29.39 -6.67
CA GLY A 788 -13.89 28.56 -7.72
C GLY A 788 -13.76 27.04 -7.54
N LYS A 789 -13.12 26.57 -6.46
CA LYS A 789 -12.98 25.15 -6.12
C LYS A 789 -13.53 24.89 -4.72
N THR A 790 -14.65 24.17 -4.63
CA THR A 790 -15.22 23.69 -3.35
C THR A 790 -14.71 22.28 -3.09
N GLY A 791 -13.96 22.10 -2.00
CA GLY A 791 -13.46 20.77 -1.63
C GLY A 791 -14.47 19.96 -0.79
N PRO A 792 -14.22 18.66 -0.53
CA PRO A 792 -15.16 17.75 0.14
C PRO A 792 -15.53 18.11 1.60
N LEU A 793 -14.64 18.81 2.31
CA LEU A 793 -14.87 19.24 3.69
C LEU A 793 -15.50 20.64 3.81
N ASP A 794 -15.77 21.34 2.70
CA ASP A 794 -16.31 22.70 2.74
C ASP A 794 -17.63 22.78 3.53
N GLY A 795 -17.73 23.74 4.44
CA GLY A 795 -18.90 23.94 5.29
C GLY A 795 -19.09 22.91 6.41
N ARG A 796 -18.25 21.86 6.49
CA ARG A 796 -18.31 20.87 7.57
C ARG A 796 -17.67 21.38 8.85
N ALA A 797 -18.10 20.83 9.99
CA ALA A 797 -17.56 21.19 11.28
C ALA A 797 -16.20 20.52 11.53
N LEU A 798 -15.33 21.19 12.29
CA LEU A 798 -14.02 20.65 12.66
C LEU A 798 -14.11 19.30 13.42
N HIS A 799 -15.21 19.07 14.13
CA HIS A 799 -15.44 17.86 14.93
C HIS A 799 -16.24 16.76 14.23
N ASP A 800 -16.56 16.95 12.95
CA ASP A 800 -17.22 15.92 12.17
C ASP A 800 -16.31 14.70 12.05
N PRO A 801 -16.86 13.50 12.27
CA PRO A 801 -16.07 12.30 12.25
C PRO A 801 -15.81 11.87 10.81
N TYR A 802 -14.78 11.05 10.62
CA TYR A 802 -14.54 10.47 9.30
C TYR A 802 -15.71 9.58 8.88
N VAL A 803 -16.06 9.69 7.60
CA VAL A 803 -17.13 8.91 6.98
C VAL A 803 -16.60 7.50 6.71
N THR A 804 -17.43 6.50 7.04
CA THR A 804 -17.15 5.10 6.70
C THR A 804 -17.27 4.87 5.19
N LYS A 805 -16.75 3.75 4.69
CA LYS A 805 -16.75 3.44 3.26
C LYS A 805 -18.18 3.42 2.73
N ASP A 806 -18.44 4.24 1.72
CA ASP A 806 -19.71 4.27 1.02
C ASP A 806 -19.76 3.21 -0.10
N HIS A 807 -20.94 3.02 -0.70
CA HIS A 807 -21.13 2.02 -1.75
C HIS A 807 -20.22 2.28 -2.97
N LEU A 808 -20.01 3.55 -3.31
CA LEU A 808 -19.13 3.97 -4.39
C LEU A 808 -17.67 3.55 -4.15
N GLN A 809 -17.13 3.84 -2.96
CA GLN A 809 -15.76 3.48 -2.64
C GLN A 809 -15.57 1.96 -2.54
N TYR A 810 -16.61 1.20 -2.15
CA TYR A 810 -16.58 -0.27 -2.24
C TYR A 810 -16.41 -0.76 -3.68
N LYS A 811 -17.16 -0.18 -4.63
CA LYS A 811 -16.98 -0.51 -6.05
C LYS A 811 -15.60 -0.07 -6.57
N ARG A 812 -15.12 1.13 -6.23
CA ARG A 812 -13.75 1.57 -6.57
C ARG A 812 -12.68 0.61 -6.09
N PHE A 813 -12.76 0.18 -4.85
CA PHE A 813 -11.84 -0.81 -4.28
C PHE A 813 -11.89 -2.15 -5.03
N THR A 814 -13.10 -2.60 -5.39
CA THR A 814 -13.28 -3.85 -6.14
C THR A 814 -12.62 -3.76 -7.53
N ALA A 815 -12.75 -2.61 -8.20
CA ALA A 815 -12.08 -2.35 -9.48
C ALA A 815 -10.55 -2.28 -9.33
N GLN A 816 -10.05 -1.53 -8.33
CA GLN A 816 -8.62 -1.41 -8.04
C GLN A 816 -7.97 -2.74 -7.67
N SER A 817 -8.68 -3.60 -6.93
CA SER A 817 -8.24 -4.97 -6.62
C SER A 817 -8.15 -5.87 -7.86
N ASN A 818 -8.87 -5.52 -8.94
CA ASN A 818 -8.74 -6.14 -10.26
C ASN A 818 -7.75 -5.39 -11.17
N ASN A 819 -6.96 -4.45 -10.64
CA ASN A 819 -5.98 -3.62 -11.36
C ASN A 819 -6.59 -2.79 -12.51
N THR A 820 -7.75 -2.16 -12.28
CA THR A 820 -8.37 -1.22 -13.24
C THR A 820 -9.05 -0.08 -12.51
N THR A 821 -9.27 1.03 -13.20
CA THR A 821 -10.10 2.12 -12.70
C THR A 821 -11.58 1.75 -12.71
N TYR A 822 -12.33 2.28 -11.75
CA TYR A 822 -13.77 2.10 -11.68
C TYR A 822 -14.49 2.83 -12.81
N VAL A 823 -15.56 2.23 -13.33
CA VAL A 823 -16.18 2.62 -14.60
C VAL A 823 -16.64 4.09 -14.62
N TYR A 824 -17.21 4.58 -13.53
CA TYR A 824 -17.70 5.97 -13.44
C TYR A 824 -16.59 7.03 -13.27
N ASP A 825 -15.35 6.62 -13.05
CA ASP A 825 -14.23 7.56 -12.96
C ASP A 825 -13.62 7.86 -14.36
N PHE A 826 -13.92 7.06 -15.41
CA PHE A 826 -13.42 7.30 -16.77
C PHE A 826 -13.84 8.65 -17.39
N PRO A 827 -15.09 9.14 -17.27
CA PRO A 827 -15.45 10.47 -17.78
C PRO A 827 -14.57 11.59 -17.20
N GLU A 828 -14.28 11.53 -15.90
CA GLU A 828 -13.38 12.48 -15.24
C GLU A 828 -11.93 12.30 -15.72
N MET A 829 -11.49 11.07 -15.94
CA MET A 829 -10.18 10.76 -16.51
C MET A 829 -10.01 11.37 -17.92
N PHE A 830 -11.02 11.24 -18.80
CA PHE A 830 -11.04 11.90 -20.11
C PHE A 830 -11.00 13.42 -19.98
N ARG A 831 -11.76 14.00 -19.04
CA ARG A 831 -11.73 15.45 -18.78
C ARG A 831 -10.34 15.93 -18.39
N GLN A 832 -9.66 15.24 -17.49
CA GLN A 832 -8.30 15.59 -17.07
C GLN A 832 -7.29 15.43 -18.21
N ALA A 833 -7.35 14.32 -18.96
CA ALA A 833 -6.49 14.11 -20.13
C ALA A 833 -6.70 15.21 -21.19
N LEU A 834 -7.94 15.64 -21.39
CA LEU A 834 -8.28 16.74 -22.30
C LEU A 834 -7.72 18.09 -21.83
N LEU A 835 -7.81 18.39 -20.53
CA LEU A 835 -7.20 19.61 -19.96
C LEU A 835 -5.68 19.61 -20.14
N LEU A 836 -5.02 18.45 -20.00
CA LEU A 836 -3.59 18.33 -20.29
C LEU A 836 -3.27 18.58 -21.77
N ILE A 837 -4.08 18.07 -22.70
CA ILE A 837 -3.92 18.33 -24.13
C ILE A 837 -4.08 19.82 -24.44
N TRP A 838 -5.06 20.50 -23.84
CA TRP A 838 -5.22 21.95 -23.97
C TRP A 838 -4.01 22.73 -23.45
N ARG A 839 -3.50 22.39 -22.26
CA ARG A 839 -2.29 23.02 -21.72
C ARG A 839 -1.09 22.82 -22.64
N GLN A 840 -0.85 21.59 -23.10
CA GLN A 840 0.22 21.27 -24.05
C GLN A 840 0.07 22.06 -25.36
N TYR A 841 -1.16 22.26 -25.85
CA TYR A 841 -1.43 23.06 -27.03
C TYR A 841 -1.12 24.55 -26.81
N LEU A 842 -1.56 25.12 -25.68
CA LEU A 842 -1.33 26.53 -25.36
C LEU A 842 0.16 26.83 -25.13
N ASP A 843 0.88 25.95 -24.43
CA ASP A 843 2.32 26.07 -24.19
C ASP A 843 3.10 26.04 -25.52
N ARG A 844 2.76 25.11 -26.42
CA ARG A 844 3.39 25.00 -27.75
C ARG A 844 3.16 26.24 -28.61
N ASN A 845 1.98 26.86 -28.53
CA ASN A 845 1.63 28.03 -29.31
C ASN A 845 1.90 29.36 -28.59
N LYS A 846 2.46 29.33 -27.37
CA LYS A 846 2.70 30.52 -26.52
C LYS A 846 1.44 31.38 -26.31
N LEU A 847 0.28 30.74 -26.19
CA LEU A 847 -1.01 31.38 -25.96
C LEU A 847 -1.29 31.53 -24.45
N LYS A 848 -2.09 32.53 -24.04
CA LYS A 848 -2.46 32.73 -22.63
C LYS A 848 -3.41 31.64 -22.14
N GLU A 849 -3.27 31.23 -20.87
CA GLU A 849 -4.08 30.16 -20.23
C GLU A 849 -5.60 30.44 -20.24
N ASN A 850 -6.00 31.72 -20.27
CA ASN A 850 -7.41 32.14 -20.37
C ASN A 850 -8.10 31.73 -21.69
N ALA A 851 -7.39 31.12 -22.63
CA ALA A 851 -7.92 30.60 -23.88
C ALA A 851 -8.60 29.22 -23.74
N ILE A 852 -8.45 28.51 -22.62
CA ILE A 852 -9.19 27.26 -22.36
C ILE A 852 -10.69 27.60 -22.19
N PRO A 853 -11.61 26.94 -22.95
CA PRO A 853 -13.05 27.14 -22.75
C PRO A 853 -13.49 26.86 -21.31
N LYS A 854 -14.42 27.64 -20.74
CA LYS A 854 -14.92 27.40 -19.37
C LYS A 854 -15.58 26.02 -19.21
N GLU A 855 -16.32 25.58 -20.22
CA GLU A 855 -16.94 24.25 -20.29
C GLU A 855 -16.31 23.47 -21.44
N VAL A 856 -15.30 22.65 -21.10
CA VAL A 856 -14.52 21.84 -22.06
C VAL A 856 -15.13 20.46 -22.28
N PHE A 857 -15.86 19.92 -21.29
CA PHE A 857 -16.27 18.52 -21.27
C PHE A 857 -17.63 18.35 -20.60
N ILE A 858 -18.57 17.72 -21.29
CA ILE A 858 -19.93 17.41 -20.82
C ILE A 858 -20.19 15.93 -21.16
N TYR A 859 -20.73 15.17 -20.22
CA TYR A 859 -21.14 13.79 -20.45
C TYR A 859 -22.55 13.55 -19.90
N GLN A 860 -23.29 12.68 -20.59
CA GLN A 860 -24.62 12.22 -20.20
C GLN A 860 -24.64 10.69 -20.23
N GLU A 861 -25.11 10.06 -19.17
CA GLU A 861 -25.23 8.60 -19.11
C GLU A 861 -26.42 8.14 -19.98
N LEU A 862 -26.20 7.09 -20.76
CA LEU A 862 -27.19 6.45 -21.62
C LEU A 862 -27.75 5.22 -20.92
N ILE A 863 -29.08 5.16 -20.79
CA ILE A 863 -29.79 4.03 -20.20
C ILE A 863 -30.89 3.52 -21.14
N LEU A 864 -31.30 2.26 -20.97
CA LEU A 864 -32.41 1.67 -21.72
C LEU A 864 -33.74 2.31 -21.30
N ASP A 865 -34.58 2.66 -22.27
CA ASP A 865 -35.92 3.19 -22.03
C ASP A 865 -36.89 2.06 -21.62
N THR A 866 -37.32 2.07 -20.36
CA THR A 866 -38.28 1.10 -19.81
C THR A 866 -39.74 1.50 -20.01
N SER A 867 -40.03 2.69 -20.54
CA SER A 867 -41.40 3.19 -20.69
C SER A 867 -42.14 2.63 -21.93
N ASN A 868 -41.38 2.18 -22.94
CA ASN A 868 -41.91 1.58 -24.18
C ASN A 868 -41.91 0.03 -24.17
N GLN A 869 -42.05 -0.59 -22.99
CA GLN A 869 -42.03 -2.06 -22.83
C GLN A 869 -43.15 -2.76 -23.63
N VAL A 870 -42.84 -3.13 -24.87
CA VAL A 870 -43.35 -4.37 -25.46
C VAL A 870 -42.74 -5.50 -24.64
N ASN A 871 -43.61 -6.31 -24.01
CA ASN A 871 -43.32 -7.50 -23.21
C ASN A 871 -41.87 -8.03 -23.28
N LEU A 872 -41.10 -7.82 -22.21
CA LEU A 872 -39.78 -8.45 -21.96
C LEU A 872 -39.79 -9.99 -21.99
N ASN A 873 -40.98 -10.60 -22.02
CA ASN A 873 -41.16 -12.06 -22.13
C ASN A 873 -41.02 -12.58 -23.58
N ASP A 874 -40.97 -11.71 -24.60
CA ASP A 874 -40.87 -12.09 -26.01
C ASP A 874 -39.44 -11.87 -26.54
N SER A 875 -38.49 -12.64 -26.01
CA SER A 875 -37.04 -12.54 -26.26
C SER A 875 -36.62 -12.65 -27.74
N THR A 876 -37.50 -13.10 -28.63
CA THR A 876 -37.25 -13.20 -30.07
C THR A 876 -37.21 -11.84 -30.78
N SER A 877 -38.01 -10.85 -30.35
CA SER A 877 -38.15 -9.54 -31.02
C SER A 877 -37.18 -8.46 -30.52
N LEU A 878 -36.78 -8.52 -29.24
CA LEU A 878 -35.96 -7.47 -28.58
C LEU A 878 -34.51 -7.39 -29.07
N LEU A 879 -33.95 -8.54 -29.48
CA LEU A 879 -32.56 -8.72 -29.91
C LEU A 879 -32.39 -8.61 -31.44
N SER A 880 -33.39 -8.10 -32.17
CA SER A 880 -33.26 -7.88 -33.62
C SER A 880 -32.56 -6.53 -33.90
N PRO A 881 -31.59 -6.47 -34.84
CA PRO A 881 -30.93 -5.21 -35.21
C PRO A 881 -31.92 -4.18 -35.76
N ILE A 882 -31.73 -2.90 -35.44
CA ILE A 882 -32.49 -1.84 -36.09
C ILE A 882 -32.08 -1.79 -37.57
N LYS A 883 -33.02 -2.08 -38.48
CA LYS A 883 -32.82 -1.87 -39.92
C LYS A 883 -32.77 -0.38 -40.21
N ILE A 884 -31.57 0.16 -40.35
CA ILE A 884 -31.36 1.55 -40.79
C ILE A 884 -31.49 1.58 -42.31
N SER A 885 -32.48 2.32 -42.82
CA SER A 885 -32.66 2.51 -44.26
C SER A 885 -31.44 3.23 -44.85
N SER A 886 -30.78 2.59 -45.80
CA SER A 886 -29.59 3.09 -46.47
C SER A 886 -29.94 4.08 -47.58
N SER A 887 -30.53 5.24 -47.24
CA SER A 887 -30.57 6.42 -48.14
C SER A 887 -31.28 7.62 -47.50
N PRO A 888 -30.58 8.70 -47.13
CA PRO A 888 -31.19 10.02 -47.11
C PRO A 888 -31.15 10.58 -48.53
N THR A 889 -32.32 10.82 -49.12
CA THR A 889 -32.46 11.57 -50.38
C THR A 889 -31.77 12.93 -50.27
N SER A 890 -30.99 13.27 -51.29
CA SER A 890 -30.02 14.39 -51.36
C SER A 890 -30.62 15.80 -51.40
N SER A 891 -31.81 16.06 -50.86
CA SER A 891 -32.55 17.32 -51.09
C SER A 891 -32.85 18.17 -49.86
N SER A 892 -32.38 17.84 -48.65
CA SER A 892 -32.74 18.63 -47.44
C SER A 892 -31.55 18.95 -46.50
N LEU A 893 -30.41 19.36 -47.06
CA LEU A 893 -29.27 19.88 -46.30
C LEU A 893 -29.10 21.39 -46.55
N LYS A 894 -29.98 22.19 -45.96
CA LYS A 894 -29.70 23.60 -45.68
C LYS A 894 -29.78 23.84 -44.16
N THR A 895 -28.63 24.20 -43.62
CA THR A 895 -28.33 24.88 -42.37
C THR A 895 -29.54 25.37 -41.54
N SER A 896 -29.73 24.75 -40.37
CA SER A 896 -30.36 25.39 -39.20
C SER A 896 -29.81 24.78 -37.90
N PRO A 897 -29.64 25.56 -36.82
CA PRO A 897 -29.03 25.12 -35.57
C PRO A 897 -30.09 24.43 -34.71
N ASN A 898 -30.32 23.13 -34.93
CA ASN A 898 -31.15 22.29 -34.06
C ASN A 898 -30.58 20.86 -33.99
N ASN A 899 -29.33 20.71 -33.55
CA ASN A 899 -28.71 19.39 -33.34
C ASN A 899 -29.33 18.62 -32.16
N ILE A 900 -29.84 19.33 -31.14
CA ILE A 900 -30.43 18.73 -29.93
C ILE A 900 -31.71 17.93 -30.26
N ASN A 901 -32.55 18.44 -31.17
CA ASN A 901 -33.80 17.76 -31.55
C ASN A 901 -33.57 16.45 -32.33
N LYS A 902 -32.49 16.37 -33.12
CA LYS A 902 -32.14 15.15 -33.88
C LYS A 902 -31.53 14.06 -32.99
N SER A 903 -30.66 14.41 -32.05
CA SER A 903 -30.10 13.44 -31.09
C SER A 903 -31.20 12.84 -30.22
N ASN A 904 -32.20 13.63 -29.79
CA ASN A 904 -33.36 13.13 -29.05
C ASN A 904 -34.23 12.15 -29.88
N GLU A 905 -34.28 12.32 -31.20
CA GLU A 905 -34.99 11.41 -32.11
C GLU A 905 -34.24 10.07 -32.27
N TYR A 906 -32.91 10.13 -32.47
CA TYR A 906 -32.08 8.92 -32.54
C TYR A 906 -32.03 8.14 -31.22
N LEU A 907 -32.00 8.83 -30.09
CA LEU A 907 -32.10 8.21 -28.76
C LEU A 907 -33.39 7.39 -28.65
N LYS A 908 -34.54 7.97 -29.01
CA LYS A 908 -35.83 7.24 -29.04
C LYS A 908 -35.83 6.08 -30.02
N GLN A 909 -35.26 6.25 -31.22
CA GLN A 909 -35.15 5.19 -32.21
C GLN A 909 -34.33 4.00 -31.68
N CYS A 910 -33.24 4.27 -30.97
CA CYS A 910 -32.41 3.24 -30.33
C CYS A 910 -33.03 2.66 -29.06
N GLY A 911 -34.10 3.24 -28.50
CA GLY A 911 -34.66 2.85 -27.20
C GLY A 911 -33.76 3.27 -26.02
N LEU A 912 -33.08 4.41 -26.15
CA LEU A 912 -32.20 4.98 -25.14
C LEU A 912 -32.75 6.31 -24.60
N VAL A 913 -32.45 6.61 -23.35
CA VAL A 913 -32.67 7.93 -22.74
C VAL A 913 -31.42 8.40 -22.01
N THR A 914 -31.23 9.71 -21.91
CA THR A 914 -30.15 10.33 -21.14
C THR A 914 -30.61 10.58 -19.70
N ARG A 915 -29.77 10.25 -18.71
CA ARG A 915 -30.09 10.47 -17.29
C ARG A 915 -28.86 10.97 -16.53
N THR A 916 -29.08 11.87 -15.59
CA THR A 916 -28.09 12.26 -14.58
C THR A 916 -28.46 11.57 -13.27
N ARG A 917 -27.68 10.57 -12.86
CA ARG A 917 -27.86 9.82 -11.60
C ARG A 917 -26.54 9.75 -10.84
N SER A 918 -26.58 9.32 -9.58
CA SER A 918 -25.35 9.21 -8.78
C SER A 918 -24.48 8.06 -9.32
N PRO A 919 -23.14 8.18 -9.29
CA PRO A 919 -22.26 7.05 -9.61
C PRO A 919 -22.61 5.80 -8.79
N ALA A 920 -22.38 4.61 -9.37
CA ALA A 920 -22.70 3.30 -8.78
C ALA A 920 -24.17 2.85 -8.78
N GLU A 921 -25.09 3.65 -9.31
CA GLU A 921 -26.52 3.30 -9.45
C GLU A 921 -26.85 2.60 -10.79
N ASN A 922 -25.87 1.97 -11.46
CA ASN A 922 -26.09 1.23 -12.71
C ASN A 922 -26.91 -0.05 -12.50
N ASP A 923 -27.89 -0.25 -13.38
CA ASP A 923 -28.82 -1.39 -13.32
C ASP A 923 -28.18 -2.69 -13.86
N CYS A 924 -27.27 -2.58 -14.84
CA CYS A 924 -26.57 -3.71 -15.46
C CYS A 924 -25.04 -3.50 -15.47
N GLY A 925 -24.30 -4.54 -15.85
CA GLY A 925 -22.83 -4.57 -15.89
C GLY A 925 -22.17 -3.81 -17.05
N ILE A 926 -22.91 -2.99 -17.79
CA ILE A 926 -22.39 -2.06 -18.81
C ILE A 926 -22.91 -0.65 -18.54
N VAL A 927 -22.05 0.33 -18.75
CA VAL A 927 -22.40 1.75 -18.71
C VAL A 927 -22.00 2.38 -20.04
N ALA A 928 -22.83 3.29 -20.54
CA ALA A 928 -22.55 4.02 -21.76
C ALA A 928 -22.76 5.53 -21.55
N TRP A 929 -21.97 6.34 -22.24
CA TRP A 929 -22.05 7.80 -22.17
C TRP A 929 -22.06 8.43 -23.56
N HIS A 930 -22.90 9.45 -23.69
CA HIS A 930 -22.83 10.44 -24.75
C HIS A 930 -21.96 11.59 -24.25
N ILE A 931 -20.79 11.78 -24.86
CA ILE A 931 -19.79 12.75 -24.40
C ILE A 931 -19.60 13.82 -25.47
N HIS A 932 -19.79 15.07 -25.08
CA HIS A 932 -19.48 16.23 -25.88
C HIS A 932 -18.28 16.97 -25.29
N MET A 933 -17.24 17.18 -26.09
CA MET A 933 -16.00 17.78 -25.62
C MET A 933 -15.38 18.73 -26.64
N LYS A 934 -14.83 19.85 -26.16
CA LYS A 934 -14.09 20.83 -26.98
C LYS A 934 -12.62 20.47 -26.97
N THR A 935 -12.06 20.20 -28.13
CA THR A 935 -10.63 19.85 -28.29
C THR A 935 -9.92 20.95 -29.08
N PRO A 936 -8.58 21.08 -29.00
CA PRO A 936 -7.87 22.11 -29.76
C PRO A 936 -8.14 22.05 -31.26
N GLU A 937 -8.28 20.84 -31.81
CA GLU A 937 -8.57 20.62 -33.22
C GLU A 937 -10.07 20.74 -33.58
N CYS A 938 -10.98 20.72 -32.60
CA CYS A 938 -12.41 20.97 -32.76
C CYS A 938 -12.92 21.92 -31.66
N PRO A 939 -12.62 23.24 -31.73
CA PRO A 939 -13.00 24.19 -30.69
C PRO A 939 -14.53 24.36 -30.51
N SER A 940 -15.30 24.10 -31.57
CA SER A 940 -16.78 24.06 -31.54
C SER A 940 -17.33 22.89 -30.72
N GLY A 941 -16.49 21.90 -30.40
CA GLY A 941 -16.88 20.67 -29.76
C GLY A 941 -16.91 19.51 -30.75
N ARG A 942 -16.77 18.29 -30.23
CA ARG A 942 -16.98 17.02 -30.90
C ARG A 942 -17.70 16.05 -29.98
N THR A 943 -18.41 15.10 -30.56
CA THR A 943 -19.17 14.09 -29.82
C THR A 943 -18.56 12.70 -30.00
N ILE A 944 -18.56 11.90 -28.94
CA ILE A 944 -18.19 10.47 -28.96
C ILE A 944 -19.20 9.67 -28.12
N ILE A 945 -19.35 8.39 -28.46
CA ILE A 945 -20.05 7.42 -27.60
C ILE A 945 -19.01 6.53 -26.92
N VAL A 946 -19.05 6.47 -25.60
CA VAL A 946 -18.19 5.60 -24.79
C VAL A 946 -19.04 4.49 -24.19
N ILE A 947 -18.60 3.24 -24.33
CA ILE A 947 -19.23 2.06 -23.72
C ILE A 947 -18.18 1.38 -22.85
N ALA A 948 -18.51 1.01 -21.63
CA ALA A 948 -17.57 0.42 -20.68
C ALA A 948 -18.22 -0.69 -19.86
N ASN A 949 -17.46 -1.76 -19.59
CA ASN A 949 -17.89 -2.78 -18.65
C ASN A 949 -17.68 -2.33 -17.20
N ASP A 950 -18.65 -2.60 -16.34
CA ASP A 950 -18.48 -2.51 -14.89
C ASP A 950 -17.98 -3.85 -14.35
N ILE A 951 -16.67 -3.97 -14.13
CA ILE A 951 -16.06 -5.20 -13.57
C ILE A 951 -16.59 -5.54 -12.18
N THR A 952 -17.16 -4.58 -11.46
CA THR A 952 -17.67 -4.77 -10.09
C THR A 952 -19.08 -5.37 -10.08
N HIS A 953 -19.79 -5.30 -11.20
CA HIS A 953 -21.11 -5.89 -11.38
C HIS A 953 -20.99 -7.25 -12.07
N LYS A 954 -21.28 -8.34 -11.34
CA LYS A 954 -21.18 -9.73 -11.82
C LYS A 954 -19.90 -9.96 -12.65
N ILE A 955 -18.73 -9.54 -12.13
CA ILE A 955 -17.39 -9.65 -12.75
C ILE A 955 -17.30 -9.09 -14.19
N GLY A 956 -18.12 -8.09 -14.52
CA GLY A 956 -18.21 -7.50 -15.86
C GLY A 956 -18.65 -8.51 -16.93
N SER A 957 -19.46 -9.51 -16.54
CA SER A 957 -19.95 -10.53 -17.47
C SER A 957 -21.06 -9.99 -18.37
N PHE A 958 -21.05 -10.42 -19.63
CA PHE A 958 -22.06 -10.07 -20.64
C PHE A 958 -23.29 -10.96 -20.49
N GLY A 959 -24.37 -10.38 -19.97
CA GLY A 959 -25.72 -10.95 -20.02
C GLY A 959 -26.59 -10.22 -21.04
N ILE A 960 -27.85 -10.66 -21.16
CA ILE A 960 -28.82 -10.07 -22.10
C ILE A 960 -28.93 -8.54 -22.00
N GLU A 961 -29.04 -7.98 -20.79
CA GLU A 961 -29.22 -6.53 -20.61
C GLU A 961 -27.95 -5.76 -20.98
N GLU A 962 -26.79 -6.30 -20.62
CA GLU A 962 -25.50 -5.75 -21.00
C GLU A 962 -25.33 -5.76 -22.54
N ASP A 963 -25.59 -6.90 -23.18
CA ASP A 963 -25.53 -7.05 -24.63
C ASP A 963 -26.45 -6.06 -25.35
N LEU A 964 -27.67 -5.88 -24.82
CA LEU A 964 -28.65 -4.96 -25.38
C LEU A 964 -28.20 -3.49 -25.26
N LEU A 965 -27.75 -3.04 -24.08
CA LEU A 965 -27.26 -1.68 -23.90
C LEU A 965 -26.02 -1.40 -24.77
N PHE A 966 -25.10 -2.36 -24.87
CA PHE A 966 -23.95 -2.26 -25.75
C PHE A 966 -24.37 -2.08 -27.22
N GLN A 967 -25.32 -2.89 -27.68
CA GLN A 967 -25.83 -2.80 -29.05
C GLN A 967 -26.47 -1.44 -29.32
N ARG A 968 -27.42 -1.00 -28.47
CA ARG A 968 -28.16 0.25 -28.70
C ARG A 968 -27.24 1.48 -28.67
N ALA A 969 -26.24 1.48 -27.80
CA ALA A 969 -25.22 2.54 -27.77
C ALA A 969 -24.34 2.53 -29.04
N SER A 970 -23.98 1.35 -29.56
CA SER A 970 -23.25 1.22 -30.83
C SER A 970 -24.09 1.69 -32.02
N GLU A 971 -25.38 1.33 -32.07
CA GLU A 971 -26.31 1.78 -33.11
C GLU A 971 -26.48 3.30 -33.09
N LEU A 972 -26.57 3.92 -31.90
CA LEU A 972 -26.61 5.38 -31.75
C LEU A 972 -25.36 6.04 -32.34
N SER A 973 -24.16 5.53 -32.03
CA SER A 973 -22.90 6.02 -32.61
C SER A 973 -22.92 5.98 -34.14
N ARG A 974 -23.48 4.92 -34.74
CA ARG A 974 -23.60 4.80 -36.19
C ARG A 974 -24.64 5.76 -36.79
N LEU A 975 -25.78 5.96 -36.12
CA LEU A 975 -26.81 6.91 -36.55
C LEU A 975 -26.28 8.35 -36.53
N GLU A 976 -25.57 8.72 -35.46
CA GLU A 976 -24.93 10.04 -35.32
C GLU A 976 -23.64 10.19 -36.15
N ARG A 977 -23.08 9.09 -36.66
CA ARG A 977 -21.81 9.04 -37.41
C ARG A 977 -20.61 9.52 -36.59
N VAL A 978 -20.65 9.33 -35.28
CA VAL A 978 -19.62 9.74 -34.31
C VAL A 978 -18.74 8.56 -33.91
N PRO A 979 -17.48 8.78 -33.48
CA PRO A 979 -16.60 7.72 -32.99
C PRO A 979 -17.19 6.93 -31.81
N ARG A 980 -16.91 5.63 -31.77
CA ARG A 980 -17.27 4.72 -30.68
C ARG A 980 -16.03 4.23 -29.95
N ILE A 981 -15.98 4.47 -28.64
CA ILE A 981 -14.91 3.99 -27.76
C ILE A 981 -15.45 2.89 -26.86
N TYR A 982 -14.73 1.77 -26.78
CA TYR A 982 -15.06 0.66 -25.91
C TYR A 982 -13.96 0.43 -24.87
N ILE A 983 -14.30 0.49 -23.58
CA ILE A 983 -13.38 0.22 -22.48
C ILE A 983 -13.67 -1.18 -21.93
N ALA A 984 -12.70 -2.09 -22.13
CA ALA A 984 -12.85 -3.51 -21.90
C ALA A 984 -12.25 -3.95 -20.55
N ALA A 985 -13.13 -4.33 -19.64
CA ALA A 985 -12.81 -5.00 -18.37
C ALA A 985 -13.93 -6.01 -18.03
N ASN A 986 -13.83 -7.23 -18.56
CA ASN A 986 -14.92 -8.21 -18.54
C ASN A 986 -14.45 -9.64 -18.27
N SER A 987 -15.40 -10.57 -18.14
CA SER A 987 -15.15 -12.01 -17.98
C SER A 987 -15.79 -12.86 -19.08
N GLY A 988 -16.18 -12.23 -20.20
CA GLY A 988 -16.91 -12.89 -21.29
C GLY A 988 -18.40 -13.03 -21.00
N ALA A 989 -19.05 -13.97 -21.69
CA ALA A 989 -20.47 -14.25 -21.52
C ALA A 989 -20.77 -14.73 -20.10
N ARG A 990 -21.88 -14.25 -19.53
CA ARG A 990 -22.34 -14.67 -18.20
C ARG A 990 -22.71 -16.15 -18.22
N ILE A 991 -22.23 -16.85 -17.20
CA ILE A 991 -22.52 -18.26 -16.96
C ILE A 991 -23.19 -18.40 -15.60
N GLY A 992 -24.12 -19.34 -15.48
CA GLY A 992 -24.79 -19.66 -14.23
C GLY A 992 -25.36 -21.07 -14.23
N LEU A 993 -25.89 -21.48 -13.07
CA LEU A 993 -26.64 -22.71 -12.89
C LEU A 993 -28.00 -22.36 -12.27
N ALA A 994 -29.00 -23.22 -12.47
CA ALA A 994 -30.33 -23.06 -11.86
C ALA A 994 -30.26 -23.31 -10.34
N GLU A 995 -30.02 -22.25 -9.56
CA GLU A 995 -29.87 -22.34 -8.10
C GLU A 995 -31.13 -22.86 -7.40
N GLU A 996 -32.32 -22.61 -7.96
CA GLU A 996 -33.58 -23.13 -7.43
C GLU A 996 -33.69 -24.66 -7.48
N LEU A 997 -32.97 -25.33 -8.40
CA LEU A 997 -32.97 -26.79 -8.51
C LEU A 997 -31.87 -27.46 -7.68
N LYS A 998 -30.82 -26.72 -7.33
CA LYS A 998 -29.58 -27.23 -6.71
C LYS A 998 -29.81 -27.99 -5.41
N PHE A 999 -30.85 -27.62 -4.67
CA PHE A 999 -31.22 -28.26 -3.39
C PHE A 999 -32.43 -29.19 -3.50
N LEU A 1000 -33.04 -29.30 -4.68
CA LEU A 1000 -34.27 -30.08 -4.92
C LEU A 1000 -34.02 -31.39 -5.67
N TYR A 1001 -33.00 -31.45 -6.54
CA TYR A 1001 -32.75 -32.67 -7.31
C TYR A 1001 -32.29 -33.83 -6.41
N ARG A 1002 -32.68 -35.04 -6.81
CA ARG A 1002 -32.28 -36.33 -6.25
C ARG A 1002 -31.48 -37.12 -7.28
N ILE A 1003 -30.68 -38.05 -6.79
CA ILE A 1003 -29.79 -38.88 -7.61
C ILE A 1003 -30.33 -40.30 -7.59
N ALA A 1004 -30.62 -40.86 -8.75
CA ALA A 1004 -30.87 -42.29 -8.90
C ALA A 1004 -29.52 -42.99 -9.01
N TRP A 1005 -29.06 -43.63 -7.92
CA TRP A 1005 -27.81 -44.39 -7.89
C TRP A 1005 -27.97 -45.75 -8.57
N ASN A 1006 -26.92 -46.25 -9.21
CA ASN A 1006 -26.88 -47.64 -9.67
C ASN A 1006 -27.01 -48.63 -8.50
N ASP A 1007 -26.41 -48.29 -7.36
CA ASP A 1007 -26.52 -49.01 -6.10
C ASP A 1007 -26.52 -48.00 -4.95
N PRO A 1008 -27.65 -47.78 -4.25
CA PRO A 1008 -27.71 -46.83 -3.14
C PRO A 1008 -26.77 -47.16 -1.97
N LYS A 1009 -26.34 -48.43 -1.85
CA LYS A 1009 -25.40 -48.86 -0.79
C LYS A 1009 -23.93 -48.63 -1.19
N ASP A 1010 -23.65 -48.47 -2.47
CA ASP A 1010 -22.32 -48.25 -3.02
C ASP A 1010 -22.37 -47.11 -4.05
N ILE A 1011 -22.32 -45.88 -3.53
CA ILE A 1011 -22.35 -44.63 -4.30
C ILE A 1011 -21.23 -44.59 -5.34
N ASP A 1012 -20.10 -45.24 -5.06
CA ASP A 1012 -19.00 -45.30 -5.99
C ASP A 1012 -19.42 -46.00 -7.26
N LYS A 1013 -20.48 -46.85 -7.29
CA LYS A 1013 -21.18 -47.44 -8.47
C LYS A 1013 -21.82 -46.44 -9.45
N GLY A 1014 -21.83 -45.16 -9.09
CA GLY A 1014 -22.19 -44.08 -10.00
C GLY A 1014 -23.70 -43.93 -10.17
N ILE A 1015 -24.09 -43.01 -11.05
CA ILE A 1015 -25.45 -42.52 -11.19
C ILE A 1015 -26.12 -43.06 -12.45
N GLN A 1016 -27.44 -43.28 -12.40
CA GLN A 1016 -28.28 -43.54 -13.56
C GLN A 1016 -28.83 -42.24 -14.15
N TYR A 1017 -29.45 -41.40 -13.33
CA TYR A 1017 -30.03 -40.12 -13.74
C TYR A 1017 -30.33 -39.21 -12.53
N LEU A 1018 -30.66 -37.95 -12.81
CA LEU A 1018 -31.16 -36.99 -11.82
C LEU A 1018 -32.69 -36.88 -11.93
N TYR A 1019 -33.38 -36.73 -10.80
CA TYR A 1019 -34.84 -36.65 -10.77
C TYR A 1019 -35.35 -35.72 -9.67
N LEU A 1020 -36.62 -35.33 -9.75
CA LEU A 1020 -37.36 -34.65 -8.69
C LEU A 1020 -38.42 -35.60 -8.13
N THR A 1021 -38.66 -35.50 -6.82
CA THR A 1021 -39.82 -36.17 -6.19
C THR A 1021 -41.12 -35.50 -6.65
N SER A 1022 -42.26 -36.16 -6.47
CA SER A 1022 -43.56 -35.54 -6.80
C SER A 1022 -43.78 -34.22 -6.05
N ASP A 1023 -43.38 -34.17 -4.78
CA ASP A 1023 -43.49 -32.97 -3.95
C ASP A 1023 -42.56 -31.86 -4.47
N ASP A 1024 -41.30 -32.18 -4.75
CA ASP A 1024 -40.33 -31.18 -5.23
C ASP A 1024 -40.68 -30.68 -6.63
N TYR A 1025 -41.19 -31.55 -7.52
CA TYR A 1025 -41.66 -31.17 -8.85
C TYR A 1025 -42.87 -30.23 -8.78
N SER A 1026 -43.84 -30.51 -7.89
CA SER A 1026 -45.02 -29.64 -7.71
C SER A 1026 -44.65 -28.20 -7.29
N ARG A 1027 -43.53 -28.04 -6.57
CA ARG A 1027 -43.02 -26.72 -6.13
C ARG A 1027 -42.42 -25.90 -7.27
N VAL A 1028 -41.95 -26.52 -8.35
CA VAL A 1028 -41.23 -25.82 -9.43
C VAL A 1028 -41.92 -25.90 -10.79
N SER A 1029 -42.89 -26.80 -10.97
CA SER A 1029 -43.59 -27.01 -12.24
C SER A 1029 -44.23 -25.74 -12.80
N HIS A 1030 -44.80 -24.89 -11.93
CA HIS A 1030 -45.41 -23.63 -12.31
C HIS A 1030 -44.42 -22.55 -12.76
N LEU A 1031 -43.12 -22.72 -12.47
CA LEU A 1031 -42.06 -21.77 -12.83
C LEU A 1031 -41.48 -22.01 -14.22
N ASN A 1032 -41.85 -23.11 -14.89
CA ASN A 1032 -41.31 -23.53 -16.19
C ASN A 1032 -39.77 -23.61 -16.25
N CYS A 1033 -39.09 -23.85 -15.11
CA CYS A 1033 -37.62 -23.87 -15.02
C CYS A 1033 -37.00 -25.25 -15.31
N VAL A 1034 -37.79 -26.31 -15.44
CA VAL A 1034 -37.32 -27.68 -15.66
C VAL A 1034 -38.30 -28.48 -16.52
N ARG A 1035 -37.79 -29.32 -17.41
CA ARG A 1035 -38.58 -30.33 -18.12
C ARG A 1035 -38.26 -31.72 -17.56
N THR A 1036 -39.31 -32.49 -17.34
CA THR A 1036 -39.20 -33.80 -16.70
C THR A 1036 -40.04 -34.85 -17.43
N GLU A 1037 -39.61 -36.10 -17.28
CA GLU A 1037 -40.33 -37.30 -17.71
C GLU A 1037 -40.74 -38.08 -16.46
N SER A 1038 -42.02 -38.42 -16.32
CA SER A 1038 -42.52 -39.20 -15.18
C SER A 1038 -42.20 -40.68 -15.35
N ILE A 1039 -41.46 -41.25 -14.40
CA ILE A 1039 -41.09 -42.66 -14.36
C ILE A 1039 -41.68 -43.27 -13.09
N HIS A 1040 -42.44 -44.35 -13.25
CA HIS A 1040 -42.87 -45.20 -12.14
C HIS A 1040 -41.76 -46.19 -11.82
N HIS A 1041 -41.22 -46.12 -10.61
CA HIS A 1041 -40.14 -47.00 -10.17
C HIS A 1041 -40.70 -48.19 -9.38
N ASP A 1042 -39.98 -49.31 -9.35
CA ASP A 1042 -40.45 -50.60 -8.80
C ASP A 1042 -40.73 -50.57 -7.29
N ASP A 1043 -40.24 -49.54 -6.58
CA ASP A 1043 -40.51 -49.25 -5.16
C ASP A 1043 -41.82 -48.47 -4.93
N GLY A 1044 -42.58 -48.19 -5.99
CA GLY A 1044 -43.84 -47.45 -5.95
C GLY A 1044 -43.67 -45.92 -5.97
N GLU A 1045 -42.45 -45.40 -6.04
CA GLU A 1045 -42.17 -43.96 -6.12
C GLU A 1045 -42.36 -43.44 -7.55
N ILE A 1046 -43.05 -42.30 -7.71
CA ILE A 1046 -43.10 -41.56 -8.97
C ILE A 1046 -41.92 -40.59 -9.01
N ARG A 1047 -41.01 -40.81 -9.96
CA ARG A 1047 -39.82 -39.99 -10.16
C ARG A 1047 -39.96 -39.15 -11.41
N TYR A 1048 -39.82 -37.84 -11.26
CA TYR A 1048 -39.78 -36.90 -12.39
C TYR A 1048 -38.33 -36.76 -12.85
N LYS A 1049 -37.89 -37.64 -13.75
CA LYS A 1049 -36.53 -37.61 -14.32
C LYS A 1049 -36.30 -36.31 -15.05
N ILE A 1050 -35.21 -35.61 -14.75
CA ILE A 1050 -34.88 -34.33 -15.36
C ILE A 1050 -34.33 -34.60 -16.77
N THR A 1051 -34.99 -34.04 -17.80
CA THR A 1051 -34.52 -34.10 -19.20
C THR A 1051 -33.77 -32.84 -19.58
N ASP A 1052 -34.33 -31.68 -19.24
CA ASP A 1052 -33.77 -30.37 -19.57
C ASP A 1052 -33.89 -29.44 -18.36
N ILE A 1053 -32.82 -28.68 -18.10
CA ILE A 1053 -32.81 -27.60 -17.11
C ILE A 1053 -32.86 -26.29 -17.87
N ILE A 1054 -33.93 -25.52 -17.67
CA ILE A 1054 -34.15 -24.22 -18.32
C ILE A 1054 -33.65 -23.11 -17.38
N GLY A 1055 -33.97 -23.22 -16.09
CA GLY A 1055 -33.71 -22.19 -15.09
C GLY A 1055 -34.79 -21.10 -15.05
N LYS A 1056 -35.03 -20.56 -13.86
CA LYS A 1056 -35.92 -19.40 -13.65
C LYS A 1056 -35.22 -18.08 -13.96
N GLU A 1057 -33.93 -17.98 -13.63
CA GLU A 1057 -33.13 -16.80 -13.95
C GLU A 1057 -32.80 -16.79 -15.44
N ASN A 1058 -33.25 -15.77 -16.16
CA ASN A 1058 -32.79 -15.49 -17.51
C ASN A 1058 -31.34 -14.97 -17.45
N SER A 1059 -30.53 -15.20 -18.49
CA SER A 1059 -29.16 -14.67 -18.61
C SER A 1059 -28.07 -15.53 -17.92
N ILE A 1060 -28.17 -16.85 -18.01
CA ILE A 1060 -27.19 -17.81 -17.46
C ILE A 1060 -26.61 -18.80 -18.48
N GLY A 1061 -27.14 -18.85 -19.71
CA GLY A 1061 -26.80 -19.85 -20.72
C GLY A 1061 -26.75 -19.33 -22.18
N VAL A 1062 -27.39 -20.07 -23.09
CA VAL A 1062 -27.29 -19.88 -24.56
C VAL A 1062 -27.87 -18.56 -25.05
N GLU A 1063 -28.79 -17.97 -24.31
CA GLU A 1063 -29.34 -16.64 -24.54
C GLU A 1063 -28.26 -15.55 -24.51
N ASN A 1064 -27.23 -15.70 -23.67
CA ASN A 1064 -26.07 -14.79 -23.65
C ASN A 1064 -25.14 -15.02 -24.84
N LEU A 1065 -25.08 -16.24 -25.38
CA LEU A 1065 -24.32 -16.52 -26.62
C LEU A 1065 -24.99 -15.87 -27.84
N ARG A 1066 -26.33 -15.85 -27.87
CA ARG A 1066 -27.09 -15.11 -28.89
C ARG A 1066 -26.78 -13.60 -28.81
N GLY A 1067 -26.82 -13.02 -27.60
CA GLY A 1067 -26.47 -11.62 -27.38
C GLY A 1067 -25.02 -11.31 -27.75
N SER A 1068 -24.08 -12.19 -27.39
CA SER A 1068 -22.67 -12.10 -27.81
C SER A 1068 -22.51 -12.07 -29.33
N GLY A 1069 -23.21 -12.94 -30.07
CA GLY A 1069 -23.19 -12.96 -31.53
C GLY A 1069 -23.76 -11.68 -32.15
N MET A 1070 -24.81 -11.13 -31.55
CA MET A 1070 -25.45 -9.88 -31.97
C MET A 1070 -24.49 -8.68 -31.84
N ILE A 1071 -23.83 -8.50 -30.69
CA ILE A 1071 -22.89 -7.39 -30.50
C ILE A 1071 -21.59 -7.54 -31.30
N ALA A 1072 -21.16 -8.78 -31.58
CA ALA A 1072 -20.06 -9.04 -32.51
C ALA A 1072 -20.42 -8.55 -33.93
N GLY A 1073 -21.60 -8.92 -34.42
CA GLY A 1073 -22.10 -8.49 -35.74
C GLY A 1073 -22.23 -6.97 -35.84
N GLU A 1074 -22.85 -6.33 -34.85
CA GLU A 1074 -22.98 -4.87 -34.78
C GLU A 1074 -21.61 -4.17 -34.70
N THR A 1075 -20.64 -4.71 -33.95
CA THR A 1075 -19.29 -4.15 -33.91
C THR A 1075 -18.56 -4.26 -35.25
N SER A 1076 -18.70 -5.40 -35.94
CA SER A 1076 -18.16 -5.57 -37.29
C SER A 1076 -18.76 -4.56 -38.27
N PHE A 1077 -20.06 -4.25 -38.11
CA PHE A 1077 -20.73 -3.25 -38.93
C PHE A 1077 -20.31 -1.82 -38.59
N ALA A 1078 -20.18 -1.50 -37.29
CA ALA A 1078 -19.73 -0.19 -36.81
C ALA A 1078 -18.34 0.17 -37.29
N TYR A 1079 -17.39 -0.78 -37.29
CA TYR A 1079 -16.02 -0.55 -37.77
C TYR A 1079 -15.97 0.01 -39.20
N ASN A 1080 -16.86 -0.44 -40.08
CA ASN A 1080 -16.92 0.02 -41.47
C ASN A 1080 -17.57 1.41 -41.64
N LEU A 1081 -18.27 1.92 -40.61
CA LEU A 1081 -19.09 3.13 -40.72
C LEU A 1081 -18.65 4.28 -39.82
N VAL A 1082 -18.00 3.99 -38.69
CA VAL A 1082 -17.52 4.99 -37.72
C VAL A 1082 -16.17 4.58 -37.16
N PRO A 1083 -15.34 5.52 -36.67
CA PRO A 1083 -14.09 5.18 -36.01
C PRO A 1083 -14.36 4.40 -34.71
N THR A 1084 -13.85 3.18 -34.62
CA THR A 1084 -13.91 2.34 -33.42
C THR A 1084 -12.54 2.27 -32.75
N ILE A 1085 -12.50 2.46 -31.43
CA ILE A 1085 -11.28 2.33 -30.60
C ILE A 1085 -11.63 1.49 -29.37
N SER A 1086 -10.71 0.61 -28.96
CA SER A 1086 -10.85 -0.19 -27.75
C SER A 1086 -9.66 0.00 -26.81
N LEU A 1087 -9.94 0.20 -25.53
CA LEU A 1087 -8.94 0.25 -24.45
C LEU A 1087 -9.12 -0.96 -23.53
N VAL A 1088 -8.09 -1.78 -23.40
CA VAL A 1088 -8.10 -2.95 -22.51
C VAL A 1088 -7.36 -2.60 -21.23
N THR A 1089 -8.11 -2.46 -20.14
CA THR A 1089 -7.60 -1.95 -18.85
C THR A 1089 -7.29 -3.08 -17.86
N CYS A 1090 -8.15 -4.10 -17.80
CA CYS A 1090 -7.99 -5.27 -16.92
C CYS A 1090 -7.80 -6.56 -17.74
N ARG A 1091 -8.91 -7.14 -18.18
CA ARG A 1091 -8.94 -8.38 -18.96
C ARG A 1091 -10.11 -8.34 -19.92
N ALA A 1092 -9.90 -8.86 -21.12
CA ALA A 1092 -10.93 -9.05 -22.12
C ALA A 1092 -11.01 -10.54 -22.43
N VAL A 1093 -12.14 -11.17 -22.08
CA VAL A 1093 -12.31 -12.63 -22.15
C VAL A 1093 -13.43 -13.00 -23.12
N GLY A 1094 -13.22 -14.03 -23.94
CA GLY A 1094 -14.26 -14.57 -24.83
C GLY A 1094 -14.79 -13.51 -25.80
N ILE A 1095 -16.10 -13.20 -25.74
CA ILE A 1095 -16.70 -12.15 -26.57
C ILE A 1095 -16.02 -10.79 -26.40
N GLY A 1096 -15.55 -10.44 -25.19
CA GLY A 1096 -14.80 -9.21 -24.96
C GLY A 1096 -13.53 -9.11 -25.80
N ALA A 1097 -12.80 -10.22 -25.95
CA ALA A 1097 -11.62 -10.29 -26.81
C ALA A 1097 -11.97 -10.13 -28.30
N TYR A 1098 -13.10 -10.72 -28.74
CA TYR A 1098 -13.59 -10.54 -30.10
C TYR A 1098 -14.03 -9.11 -30.38
N LEU A 1099 -14.75 -8.46 -29.47
CA LEU A 1099 -15.17 -7.06 -29.64
C LEU A 1099 -13.97 -6.13 -29.81
N VAL A 1100 -12.92 -6.34 -29.01
CA VAL A 1100 -11.64 -5.62 -29.11
C VAL A 1100 -11.02 -5.83 -30.49
N ARG A 1101 -10.96 -7.08 -30.97
CA ARG A 1101 -10.40 -7.38 -32.30
C ARG A 1101 -11.23 -6.85 -33.45
N LEU A 1102 -12.55 -6.99 -33.40
CA LEU A 1102 -13.49 -6.51 -34.43
C LEU A 1102 -13.50 -4.97 -34.49
N GLY A 1103 -13.35 -4.30 -33.34
CA GLY A 1103 -13.14 -2.85 -33.26
C GLY A 1103 -11.79 -2.39 -33.83
N SER A 1104 -10.87 -3.33 -34.11
CA SER A 1104 -9.56 -3.18 -34.74
C SER A 1104 -8.53 -2.33 -34.02
N ARG A 1105 -8.82 -1.08 -33.64
CA ARG A 1105 -7.83 -0.16 -33.04
C ARG A 1105 -7.75 -0.37 -31.54
N VAL A 1106 -6.69 -1.04 -31.08
CA VAL A 1106 -6.60 -1.52 -29.69
C VAL A 1106 -5.43 -0.86 -28.96
N ILE A 1107 -5.71 -0.30 -27.79
CA ILE A 1107 -4.72 0.13 -26.79
C ILE A 1107 -4.80 -0.86 -25.63
N GLN A 1108 -3.65 -1.37 -25.20
CA GLN A 1108 -3.57 -2.35 -24.11
C GLN A 1108 -2.71 -1.81 -22.97
N VAL A 1109 -3.22 -1.88 -21.74
CA VAL A 1109 -2.44 -1.54 -20.54
C VAL A 1109 -1.45 -2.68 -20.24
N GLU A 1110 -0.22 -2.38 -19.83
CA GLU A 1110 0.89 -3.36 -19.68
C GLU A 1110 0.53 -4.63 -18.90
N ASN A 1111 -0.25 -4.51 -17.83
CA ASN A 1111 -0.63 -5.64 -16.96
C ASN A 1111 -1.96 -6.32 -17.34
N SER A 1112 -2.57 -5.92 -18.46
CA SER A 1112 -3.84 -6.44 -18.95
C SER A 1112 -3.66 -7.58 -19.96
N HIS A 1113 -4.71 -8.40 -20.16
CA HIS A 1113 -4.66 -9.51 -21.11
C HIS A 1113 -5.94 -9.70 -21.93
N ILE A 1114 -5.76 -10.06 -23.20
CA ILE A 1114 -6.83 -10.37 -24.16
C ILE A 1114 -6.82 -11.87 -24.42
N ILE A 1115 -7.80 -12.62 -23.92
CA ILE A 1115 -7.82 -14.09 -23.97
C ILE A 1115 -9.18 -14.63 -24.39
N LEU A 1116 -9.20 -15.86 -24.92
CA LEU A 1116 -10.46 -16.59 -25.13
C LEU A 1116 -10.77 -17.52 -23.96
N THR A 1117 -9.74 -18.13 -23.37
CA THR A 1117 -9.87 -19.09 -22.28
C THR A 1117 -8.72 -18.89 -21.30
N GLY A 1118 -9.02 -18.95 -20.00
CA GLY A 1118 -8.01 -18.78 -18.94
C GLY A 1118 -7.01 -19.92 -18.87
N ALA A 1119 -5.80 -19.63 -18.42
CA ALA A 1119 -4.70 -20.58 -18.25
C ALA A 1119 -5.09 -21.80 -17.39
N ALA A 1120 -5.79 -21.57 -16.28
CA ALA A 1120 -6.25 -22.65 -15.40
C ALA A 1120 -7.23 -23.61 -16.10
N ALA A 1121 -8.13 -23.08 -16.94
CA ALA A 1121 -9.06 -23.90 -17.70
C ALA A 1121 -8.33 -24.72 -18.78
N LEU A 1122 -7.35 -24.13 -19.48
CA LEU A 1122 -6.52 -24.85 -20.45
C LEU A 1122 -5.68 -25.94 -19.78
N ASN A 1123 -5.06 -25.66 -18.63
CA ASN A 1123 -4.30 -26.67 -17.88
C ASN A 1123 -5.20 -27.87 -17.48
N LYS A 1124 -6.44 -27.59 -17.06
CA LYS A 1124 -7.42 -28.63 -16.73
C LYS A 1124 -7.82 -29.46 -17.94
N VAL A 1125 -8.01 -28.83 -19.11
CA VAL A 1125 -8.30 -29.52 -20.38
C VAL A 1125 -7.12 -30.37 -20.84
N LEU A 1126 -5.89 -29.87 -20.68
CA LEU A 1126 -4.66 -30.56 -21.06
C LEU A 1126 -4.23 -31.64 -20.04
N GLY A 1127 -4.84 -31.67 -18.85
CA GLY A 1127 -4.50 -32.59 -17.77
C GLY A 1127 -3.13 -32.33 -17.12
N ARG A 1128 -2.52 -31.18 -17.37
CA ARG A 1128 -1.21 -30.78 -16.83
C ARG A 1128 -1.04 -29.26 -16.76
N GLU A 1129 -0.19 -28.78 -15.86
CA GLU A 1129 0.11 -27.36 -15.70
C GLU A 1129 1.10 -26.89 -16.77
N VAL A 1130 0.59 -26.36 -17.89
CA VAL A 1130 1.39 -25.81 -18.99
C VAL A 1130 1.62 -24.31 -18.82
N TYR A 1131 0.57 -23.59 -18.42
CA TYR A 1131 0.58 -22.13 -18.31
C TYR A 1131 0.49 -21.69 -16.85
N ASN A 1132 1.34 -20.75 -16.45
CA ASN A 1132 1.35 -20.20 -15.10
C ASN A 1132 0.54 -18.90 -14.98
N SER A 1133 0.23 -18.25 -16.11
CA SER A 1133 -0.45 -16.95 -16.13
C SER A 1133 -1.21 -16.73 -17.43
N ASN A 1134 -2.32 -15.98 -17.37
CA ASN A 1134 -3.05 -15.53 -18.54
C ASN A 1134 -2.23 -14.60 -19.45
N ASN A 1135 -1.21 -13.92 -18.92
CA ASN A 1135 -0.34 -13.06 -19.73
C ASN A 1135 0.46 -13.86 -20.75
N GLN A 1136 0.77 -15.13 -20.48
CA GLN A 1136 1.41 -16.03 -21.44
C GLN A 1136 0.53 -16.33 -22.66
N LEU A 1137 -0.78 -16.09 -22.55
CA LEU A 1137 -1.77 -16.31 -23.61
C LEU A 1137 -2.15 -15.00 -24.31
N GLY A 1138 -2.31 -13.92 -23.55
CA GLY A 1138 -2.94 -12.68 -24.02
C GLY A 1138 -2.31 -11.37 -23.54
N GLY A 1139 -1.17 -11.43 -22.86
CA GLY A 1139 -0.45 -10.24 -22.43
C GLY A 1139 0.18 -9.48 -23.61
N ILE A 1140 0.78 -8.33 -23.32
CA ILE A 1140 1.41 -7.48 -24.35
C ILE A 1140 2.50 -8.22 -25.14
N GLN A 1141 3.21 -9.15 -24.51
CA GLN A 1141 4.25 -9.97 -25.15
C GLN A 1141 3.70 -10.85 -26.29
N ILE A 1142 2.39 -11.11 -26.30
CA ILE A 1142 1.69 -11.81 -27.37
C ILE A 1142 1.01 -10.80 -28.29
N MET A 1143 0.12 -9.97 -27.74
CA MET A 1143 -0.83 -9.17 -28.52
C MET A 1143 -0.21 -7.93 -29.18
N TYR A 1144 0.82 -7.33 -28.60
CA TYR A 1144 1.55 -6.23 -29.24
C TYR A 1144 2.50 -6.75 -30.32
N ASN A 1145 3.08 -7.93 -30.10
CA ASN A 1145 4.02 -8.56 -31.02
C ASN A 1145 3.33 -9.28 -32.19
N ASN A 1146 2.01 -9.52 -32.14
CA ASN A 1146 1.24 -10.11 -33.24
C ASN A 1146 0.35 -9.10 -33.99
N GLY A 1147 0.38 -7.82 -33.59
CA GLY A 1147 -0.35 -6.73 -34.25
C GLY A 1147 -1.83 -6.57 -33.86
N VAL A 1148 -2.35 -7.35 -32.90
CA VAL A 1148 -3.70 -7.12 -32.35
C VAL A 1148 -3.73 -5.81 -31.58
N THR A 1149 -2.77 -5.63 -30.67
CA THR A 1149 -2.57 -4.40 -29.91
C THR A 1149 -1.76 -3.42 -30.72
N HIS A 1150 -2.31 -2.23 -30.95
CA HIS A 1150 -1.67 -1.19 -31.74
C HIS A 1150 -0.73 -0.33 -30.90
N ASP A 1151 -1.02 -0.13 -29.62
CA ASP A 1151 -0.13 0.57 -28.71
C ASP A 1151 -0.29 0.09 -27.27
N VAL A 1152 0.75 0.29 -26.47
CA VAL A 1152 0.83 -0.14 -25.07
C VAL A 1152 1.02 1.06 -24.18
N VAL A 1153 0.24 1.11 -23.10
CA VAL A 1153 0.26 2.20 -22.11
C VAL A 1153 0.52 1.66 -20.71
N LYS A 1154 1.08 2.50 -19.84
CA LYS A 1154 1.45 2.10 -18.48
C LYS A 1154 0.23 1.93 -17.58
N ASP A 1155 -0.75 2.82 -17.74
CA ASP A 1155 -1.96 2.87 -16.93
C ASP A 1155 -3.18 3.34 -17.76
N ASP A 1156 -4.35 3.31 -17.13
CA ASP A 1156 -5.63 3.67 -17.74
C ASP A 1156 -5.69 5.16 -18.17
N PHE A 1157 -4.96 6.04 -17.47
CA PHE A 1157 -4.92 7.48 -17.76
C PHE A 1157 -4.14 7.76 -19.05
N ASP A 1158 -2.95 7.17 -19.20
CA ASP A 1158 -2.19 7.19 -20.44
C ASP A 1158 -3.00 6.60 -21.60
N GLY A 1159 -3.83 5.58 -21.32
CA GLY A 1159 -4.81 5.03 -22.26
C GLY A 1159 -5.81 6.08 -22.76
N CYS A 1160 -6.48 6.79 -21.84
CA CYS A 1160 -7.43 7.86 -22.19
C CYS A 1160 -6.76 9.00 -22.96
N LEU A 1161 -5.55 9.40 -22.54
CA LEU A 1161 -4.75 10.42 -23.24
C LEU A 1161 -4.43 9.99 -24.68
N LEU A 1162 -4.03 8.74 -24.89
CA LEU A 1162 -3.71 8.22 -26.22
C LEU A 1162 -4.96 8.12 -27.11
N ILE A 1163 -6.12 7.75 -26.56
CA ILE A 1163 -7.40 7.78 -27.29
C ILE A 1163 -7.68 9.19 -27.82
N LEU A 1164 -7.59 10.21 -26.96
CA LEU A 1164 -7.81 11.62 -27.36
C LEU A 1164 -6.78 12.06 -28.42
N ARG A 1165 -5.52 11.66 -28.28
CA ARG A 1165 -4.49 11.91 -29.29
C ARG A 1165 -4.83 11.26 -30.63
N TRP A 1166 -5.30 10.01 -30.64
CA TRP A 1166 -5.74 9.36 -31.89
C TRP A 1166 -6.96 10.04 -32.50
N LEU A 1167 -7.94 10.43 -31.67
CA LEU A 1167 -9.12 11.17 -32.11
C LEU A 1167 -8.74 12.51 -32.75
N SER A 1168 -7.65 13.16 -32.33
CA SER A 1168 -7.20 14.43 -32.93
C SER A 1168 -6.83 14.32 -34.43
N TYR A 1169 -6.68 13.11 -34.97
CA TYR A 1169 -6.47 12.85 -36.39
C TYR A 1169 -7.73 12.38 -37.12
N MET A 1170 -8.84 12.17 -36.39
CA MET A 1170 -10.09 11.62 -36.90
C MET A 1170 -11.15 12.71 -37.00
N PRO A 1171 -12.01 12.68 -38.03
CA PRO A 1171 -13.07 13.68 -38.20
C PRO A 1171 -14.05 13.69 -37.01
N GLU A 1172 -14.69 14.83 -36.77
CA GLU A 1172 -15.73 14.98 -35.73
C GLU A 1172 -16.88 13.99 -35.97
N THR A 1173 -17.39 13.97 -37.20
CA THR A 1173 -18.31 12.94 -37.69
C THR A 1173 -17.85 12.47 -39.06
N MET A 1174 -18.26 11.27 -39.49
CA MET A 1174 -17.90 10.74 -40.82
C MET A 1174 -18.51 11.52 -42.00
N LEU A 1175 -19.25 12.60 -41.74
CA LEU A 1175 -19.72 13.57 -42.74
C LEU A 1175 -18.74 14.73 -42.94
N HIS A 1176 -17.76 14.90 -42.04
CA HIS A 1176 -16.80 15.99 -42.06
C HIS A 1176 -15.41 15.52 -42.49
N SER A 1177 -14.60 16.46 -42.99
CA SER A 1177 -13.17 16.23 -43.21
C SER A 1177 -12.42 16.05 -41.88
N PRO A 1178 -11.25 15.40 -41.88
CA PRO A 1178 -10.36 15.37 -40.73
C PRO A 1178 -10.06 16.79 -40.20
N PRO A 1179 -9.88 16.95 -38.89
CA PRO A 1179 -9.73 18.27 -38.29
C PRO A 1179 -8.38 18.91 -38.67
N ILE A 1180 -8.46 20.17 -39.06
CA ILE A 1180 -7.32 20.99 -39.49
C ILE A 1180 -6.91 21.87 -38.31
N LEU A 1181 -5.61 21.91 -37.97
CA LEU A 1181 -5.15 22.87 -36.97
C LEU A 1181 -5.12 24.28 -37.56
N SER A 1182 -5.67 25.24 -36.80
CA SER A 1182 -5.71 26.65 -37.22
C SER A 1182 -4.33 27.32 -37.23
N GLU A 1183 -3.46 26.94 -36.29
CA GLU A 1183 -2.10 27.47 -36.11
C GLU A 1183 -1.05 26.38 -36.38
N LEU A 1184 -0.10 26.69 -37.26
CA LEU A 1184 0.98 25.78 -37.66
C LEU A 1184 2.28 26.22 -37.00
N HIS A 1185 2.83 25.38 -36.12
CA HIS A 1185 4.17 25.58 -35.57
C HIS A 1185 5.26 25.21 -36.59
N ASP A 1186 4.99 24.20 -37.42
CA ASP A 1186 5.91 23.75 -38.46
C ASP A 1186 5.46 24.29 -39.83
N PRO A 1187 6.20 25.22 -40.45
CA PRO A 1187 5.78 25.86 -41.70
C PRO A 1187 5.87 24.90 -42.89
N ILE A 1188 4.89 24.94 -43.79
CA ILE A 1188 4.86 24.06 -44.99
C ILE A 1188 5.98 24.34 -45.99
N ASP A 1189 6.54 25.54 -45.97
CA ASP A 1189 7.56 26.04 -46.89
C ASP A 1189 9.00 25.77 -46.42
N ARG A 1190 9.19 25.08 -45.28
CA ARG A 1190 10.54 24.68 -44.86
C ARG A 1190 11.12 23.58 -45.75
N LEU A 1191 12.45 23.53 -45.82
CA LEU A 1191 13.18 22.41 -46.39
C LEU A 1191 13.17 21.20 -45.45
N ILE A 1192 13.41 20.02 -46.00
CA ILE A 1192 13.63 18.78 -45.24
C ILE A 1192 15.13 18.60 -45.12
N ASP A 1193 15.66 18.68 -43.90
CA ASP A 1193 17.11 18.61 -43.66
C ASP A 1193 17.63 17.17 -43.66
N PHE A 1194 16.80 16.20 -43.25
CA PHE A 1194 17.20 14.80 -43.24
C PHE A 1194 17.15 14.20 -44.65
N ILE A 1195 18.30 13.74 -45.15
CA ILE A 1195 18.43 13.09 -46.45
C ILE A 1195 18.72 11.60 -46.23
N PRO A 1196 17.86 10.69 -46.72
CA PRO A 1196 18.12 9.25 -46.76
C PRO A 1196 19.47 8.91 -47.40
N SER A 1197 20.21 7.99 -46.78
CA SER A 1197 21.46 7.46 -47.35
C SER A 1197 21.24 6.07 -47.95
N SER A 1198 22.19 5.60 -48.76
CA SER A 1198 22.20 4.22 -49.27
C SER A 1198 22.45 3.19 -48.17
N THR A 1199 23.06 3.61 -47.05
CA THR A 1199 23.18 2.80 -45.84
C THR A 1199 21.85 2.73 -45.10
N PRO A 1200 21.54 1.61 -44.42
CA PRO A 1200 20.32 1.49 -43.62
C PRO A 1200 20.20 2.64 -42.62
N TYR A 1201 19.03 3.30 -42.61
CA TYR A 1201 18.71 4.38 -41.69
C TYR A 1201 17.35 4.11 -41.03
N ASP A 1202 17.08 4.75 -39.89
CA ASP A 1202 15.75 4.68 -39.29
C ASP A 1202 14.77 5.55 -40.11
N PRO A 1203 13.73 4.97 -40.75
CA PRO A 1203 12.77 5.75 -41.53
C PRO A 1203 12.03 6.80 -40.68
N ARG A 1204 12.01 6.67 -39.35
CA ARG A 1204 11.44 7.69 -38.46
C ARG A 1204 12.15 9.04 -38.61
N HIS A 1205 13.46 9.06 -38.86
CA HIS A 1205 14.18 10.31 -39.09
C HIS A 1205 13.69 11.04 -40.33
N MET A 1206 13.38 10.30 -41.40
CA MET A 1206 12.77 10.87 -42.60
C MET A 1206 11.33 11.35 -42.36
N ILE A 1207 10.59 10.70 -41.46
CA ILE A 1207 9.19 11.05 -41.16
C ILE A 1207 9.11 12.29 -40.27
N GLN A 1208 9.72 12.27 -39.08
CA GLN A 1208 9.53 13.30 -38.04
C GLN A 1208 10.78 14.14 -37.73
N GLY A 1209 11.92 13.82 -38.34
CA GLY A 1209 13.21 14.40 -37.99
C GLY A 1209 13.89 13.71 -36.80
N GLY A 1210 15.06 14.19 -36.42
CA GLY A 1210 15.84 13.63 -35.33
C GLY A 1210 16.98 14.54 -34.87
N LEU A 1211 17.51 14.29 -33.67
CA LEU A 1211 18.71 14.96 -33.18
C LEU A 1211 19.95 14.18 -33.66
N PHE A 1212 20.87 14.88 -34.30
CA PHE A 1212 22.13 14.33 -34.79
C PHE A 1212 23.29 15.07 -34.14
N THR A 1213 24.23 14.33 -33.57
CA THR A 1213 25.44 14.90 -32.98
C THR A 1213 26.56 14.87 -34.00
N SER A 1214 27.06 16.04 -34.37
CA SER A 1214 28.24 16.17 -35.22
C SER A 1214 29.44 16.55 -34.35
N ALA A 1215 30.59 15.92 -34.58
CA ALA A 1215 31.85 16.30 -33.96
C ALA A 1215 32.53 17.37 -34.83
N HIS A 1216 32.67 18.58 -34.31
CA HIS A 1216 33.49 19.61 -34.94
C HIS A 1216 34.84 19.69 -34.23
N GLN A 1217 35.92 19.46 -34.99
CA GLN A 1217 37.28 19.77 -34.55
C GLN A 1217 37.44 21.29 -34.60
N ILE A 1218 37.62 21.92 -33.44
CA ILE A 1218 37.96 23.34 -33.37
C ILE A 1218 39.47 23.40 -33.09
N ASN A 1219 40.23 23.93 -34.05
CA ASN A 1219 41.69 24.02 -33.94
C ASN A 1219 42.04 25.37 -33.30
N HIS A 1220 42.28 25.40 -31.99
CA HIS A 1220 42.87 26.56 -31.30
C HIS A 1220 44.21 26.16 -30.68
N ASN A 1221 45.30 26.77 -31.15
CA ASN A 1221 46.64 26.68 -30.58
C ASN A 1221 47.14 25.24 -30.27
N ASN A 1222 47.19 24.37 -31.28
CA ASN A 1222 47.79 23.03 -31.24
C ASN A 1222 47.20 22.01 -30.23
N ASP A 1223 46.10 22.34 -29.55
CA ASP A 1223 45.29 21.36 -28.82
C ASP A 1223 44.01 21.05 -29.61
N ILE A 1224 43.77 19.76 -29.89
CA ILE A 1224 42.57 19.29 -30.59
C ILE A 1224 41.45 19.18 -29.56
N ASP A 1225 40.54 20.16 -29.54
CA ASP A 1225 39.32 20.08 -28.73
C ASP A 1225 38.15 19.63 -29.62
N VAL A 1226 37.55 18.48 -29.27
CA VAL A 1226 36.39 17.92 -29.99
C VAL A 1226 35.11 18.46 -29.36
N SER A 1227 34.52 19.46 -29.99
CA SER A 1227 33.22 19.98 -29.57
C SER A 1227 32.10 19.18 -30.24
N HIS A 1228 31.15 18.68 -29.43
CA HIS A 1228 29.97 17.97 -29.91
C HIS A 1228 28.80 18.95 -30.02
N THR A 1229 28.34 19.24 -31.23
CA THR A 1229 27.11 20.02 -31.45
C THR A 1229 25.97 19.07 -31.80
N THR A 1230 24.87 19.17 -31.08
CA THR A 1230 23.65 18.39 -31.37
C THR A 1230 22.68 19.29 -32.10
N THR A 1231 22.40 18.98 -33.37
CA THR A 1231 21.48 19.73 -34.22
C THR A 1231 20.26 18.88 -34.56
N PHE A 1232 19.08 19.49 -34.60
CA PHE A 1232 17.87 18.82 -35.05
C PHE A 1232 17.81 18.91 -36.58
N LEU A 1233 17.75 17.76 -37.26
CA LEU A 1233 17.48 17.68 -38.69
C LEU A 1233 15.99 17.41 -38.89
N SER A 1234 15.31 18.29 -39.61
CA SER A 1234 13.87 18.18 -39.86
C SER A 1234 13.50 17.04 -40.82
N GLY A 1235 12.35 16.41 -40.58
CA GLY A 1235 11.78 15.34 -41.42
C GLY A 1235 10.71 15.84 -42.39
N PHE A 1236 10.02 14.94 -43.07
CA PHE A 1236 8.99 15.25 -44.07
C PHE A 1236 7.70 15.80 -43.46
N PHE A 1237 7.26 15.27 -42.32
CA PHE A 1237 6.02 15.68 -41.65
C PHE A 1237 6.27 16.73 -40.56
N ASP A 1238 5.18 17.31 -40.06
CA ASP A 1238 5.22 18.31 -38.99
C ASP A 1238 5.93 17.74 -37.75
N ARG A 1239 6.85 18.51 -37.19
CA ARG A 1239 7.60 18.15 -35.99
C ARG A 1239 6.65 17.75 -34.85
N ASP A 1240 7.01 16.66 -34.15
CA ASP A 1240 6.26 16.10 -33.02
C ASP A 1240 4.79 15.71 -33.34
N SER A 1241 4.45 15.52 -34.62
CA SER A 1241 3.13 15.06 -35.06
C SER A 1241 3.04 13.55 -35.33
N PHE A 1242 4.16 12.86 -35.58
CA PHE A 1242 4.10 11.44 -35.91
C PHE A 1242 3.79 10.57 -34.68
N ILE A 1243 2.68 9.84 -34.75
CA ILE A 1243 2.26 8.83 -33.77
C ILE A 1243 2.36 7.46 -34.45
N GLU A 1244 3.44 6.75 -34.13
CA GLU A 1244 3.66 5.38 -34.58
C GLU A 1244 2.65 4.42 -33.94
N ILE A 1245 2.14 3.47 -34.70
CA ILE A 1245 1.25 2.39 -34.21
C ILE A 1245 1.80 1.04 -34.67
N MET A 1246 1.51 -0.01 -33.90
CA MET A 1246 1.93 -1.39 -34.17
C MET A 1246 3.44 -1.59 -34.21
N LYS A 1247 4.20 -0.71 -33.52
CA LYS A 1247 5.67 -0.75 -33.42
C LYS A 1247 6.25 -2.08 -32.90
N GLY A 1248 5.45 -2.89 -32.21
CA GLY A 1248 5.84 -4.21 -31.72
C GLY A 1248 5.92 -5.30 -32.80
N TRP A 1249 5.16 -5.17 -33.89
CA TRP A 1249 4.94 -6.22 -34.88
C TRP A 1249 5.41 -5.80 -36.28
N ALA A 1250 5.95 -6.75 -37.05
CA ALA A 1250 6.38 -6.53 -38.43
C ALA A 1250 7.24 -5.25 -38.62
N LYS A 1251 8.26 -5.07 -37.76
CA LYS A 1251 9.11 -3.87 -37.65
C LYS A 1251 9.86 -3.46 -38.91
N THR A 1252 9.80 -4.27 -39.97
CA THR A 1252 10.27 -3.94 -41.32
C THR A 1252 9.45 -2.83 -41.97
N VAL A 1253 8.23 -2.57 -41.49
CA VAL A 1253 7.37 -1.46 -41.93
C VAL A 1253 7.06 -0.57 -40.73
N VAL A 1254 7.12 0.74 -40.92
CA VAL A 1254 6.75 1.74 -39.91
C VAL A 1254 5.40 2.35 -40.32
N CYS A 1255 4.39 2.19 -39.46
CA CYS A 1255 3.03 2.69 -39.68
C CYS A 1255 2.66 3.71 -38.60
N GLY A 1256 1.87 4.72 -38.94
CA GLY A 1256 1.44 5.73 -37.97
C GLY A 1256 0.55 6.80 -38.57
N ARG A 1257 0.26 7.82 -37.77
CA ARG A 1257 -0.43 9.05 -38.19
C ARG A 1257 0.53 10.22 -38.05
N ALA A 1258 0.52 11.16 -38.99
CA ALA A 1258 1.28 12.41 -38.91
C ALA A 1258 0.46 13.55 -39.50
N ARG A 1259 0.88 14.79 -39.27
CA ARG A 1259 0.34 15.97 -39.94
C ARG A 1259 1.35 16.51 -40.94
N LEU A 1260 0.84 17.05 -42.04
CA LEU A 1260 1.64 17.76 -43.04
C LEU A 1260 1.01 19.15 -43.23
N GLY A 1261 1.66 20.18 -42.73
CA GLY A 1261 1.12 21.54 -42.69
C GLY A 1261 -0.20 21.66 -41.95
N GLY A 1262 -0.41 20.87 -40.89
CA GLY A 1262 -1.69 20.74 -40.16
C GLY A 1262 -2.89 20.33 -41.02
N ILE A 1263 -2.64 19.97 -42.28
CA ILE A 1263 -3.52 19.64 -43.40
C ILE A 1263 -4.62 20.68 -43.66
N ARG A 1264 -4.21 21.90 -44.05
CA ARG A 1264 -5.06 22.83 -44.85
C ARG A 1264 -5.30 22.25 -46.26
N LYS A 1265 -6.47 22.54 -46.83
CA LYS A 1265 -6.77 22.25 -48.24
C LYS A 1265 -6.16 23.31 -49.14
#